data_AF-A0A286IHE0-F1
#
_entry.id   AF-A0A286IHE0-F1
#
_cell.length_a   1.000
_cell.length_b   1.000
_cell.length_c   1.000
_cell.angle_alpha   90.00
_cell.angle_beta   90.00
_cell.angle_gamma   90.00
#
_symmetry.space_group_name_H-M   'P 1'
#
loop_
_entity.id
_entity.type
_entity.pdbx_description
1 polymer ?
#
loop_
_entity_poly.entity_id
_entity_poly.type
_entity_poly.pdbx_seq_one_letter_code
_entity_poly.pdbx_strand_id
1 'polypeptide(L)'
;MKRIIVIALIVTTCVKANSQLIINSNTESNLCGSINPSKEELKFLNGELSKIRQLNLENNELIEIPIKIHLTVRSYESSVEIIDEVIANIDSLNKVFETFNMKFISCGGINLIDNLEYGAINNSFDEAQLIKYNVNDAINIYYINALARNGYGLNATSNFPSPSRLKNQIILRKSTTQNFSTLVHEMGHFWNLYHTFERLNGDELVNGTNCRTAGDLVCDTPADPIFAPYSDIFCLYAGTGTDSNGDLYNPLVSNFMSYYFDCRNSFTAEQKVRMYEGYLLRSSILETNLSYSCIPEPSLAATNISIGGLNCSEVVVNWQDNSNNETGYIIEYSSNINKKFLAAGTVEPNQTNFTLETNVGGMDSLFIRIRASNSNAILSEVAQFYVSQDCFCEPSSNMCFRDFNITSLSLSTDDGVSLFEENFNSSLTCIEVLDHSEINLSKSALYRFEVTNNTYNIQYRAWIDWNLDDMFSEEELLYGSNIESKNGISFYFSVPFHSQVGKTRIRIIGSSHEFSSPCPTGSFSYDIKDVIVSIVQECNASYGCVCIPVAERCYEDVYVSNVSIKKSGVDILNNSSTCSFRGYSVFFDQISKLTQFEMYDFFVERNSHWDSGCIAWIDFNRNDTFEDSEKIFSKGESTWSLGNSNFMVPGNALPGVARMRVMMTALDYPNSACIFPSVYGEVEDYVVEIVESTCPNRINITGTINSRLYSYTTLETSSYTSPNPSSVLSIGANNYVILNPGFESKPLNIGSFLVDTNGCN
;
A
#
# COMPACT_ATOMS: atom_id res chain seq x y z
N MET A 1 22.75 26.59 -56.96
CA MET A 1 23.71 27.66 -56.58
C MET A 1 22.92 28.76 -55.87
N LYS A 2 23.24 29.09 -54.59
CA LYS A 2 22.56 30.11 -53.72
C LYS A 2 21.09 29.74 -53.32
N ARG A 3 20.80 29.57 -52.00
CA ARG A 3 20.30 30.54 -50.97
C ARG A 3 18.83 30.98 -51.22
N ILE A 4 17.81 30.66 -50.42
CA ILE A 4 17.53 30.75 -48.94
C ILE A 4 17.00 32.13 -48.49
N ILE A 5 15.81 32.11 -47.84
CA ILE A 5 15.09 33.04 -46.92
C ILE A 5 13.58 32.83 -47.21
N VAL A 6 12.69 32.26 -46.37
CA VAL A 6 12.33 32.34 -44.93
C VAL A 6 11.24 33.38 -44.62
N ILE A 7 10.25 32.97 -43.79
CA ILE A 7 9.16 33.68 -43.05
C ILE A 7 7.73 33.14 -43.35
N ALA A 8 6.89 33.07 -42.31
CA ALA A 8 5.51 32.54 -42.30
C ALA A 8 4.53 33.56 -41.67
N LEU A 9 3.38 33.11 -41.10
CA LEU A 9 2.25 33.86 -40.51
C LEU A 9 1.28 34.48 -41.58
N ILE A 10 -0.07 34.51 -41.42
CA ILE A 10 -1.00 33.98 -40.39
C ILE A 10 -2.47 33.88 -40.93
N VAL A 11 -3.34 33.02 -40.35
CA VAL A 11 -4.84 33.10 -40.29
C VAL A 11 -5.63 33.14 -41.63
N THR A 12 -6.64 32.31 -41.95
CA THR A 12 -7.45 31.28 -41.23
C THR A 12 -7.87 30.14 -42.23
N THR A 13 -8.91 29.28 -42.15
CA THR A 13 -10.21 29.28 -41.43
C THR A 13 -10.84 27.89 -41.26
N CYS A 14 -11.50 27.69 -40.11
CA CYS A 14 -12.54 26.70 -39.75
C CYS A 14 -12.96 25.60 -40.76
N VAL A 15 -12.61 24.35 -40.42
CA VAL A 15 -13.50 23.17 -40.57
C VAL A 15 -13.54 22.46 -39.20
N LYS A 16 -14.69 21.89 -38.83
CA LYS A 16 -14.86 21.17 -37.55
C LYS A 16 -13.99 19.91 -37.51
N ALA A 17 -13.06 19.83 -36.56
CA ALA A 17 -12.57 18.56 -36.05
C ALA A 17 -13.39 18.20 -34.80
N ASN A 18 -13.88 16.96 -34.71
CA ASN A 18 -14.49 16.48 -33.47
C ASN A 18 -13.37 16.24 -32.45
N SER A 19 -13.34 17.02 -31.38
CA SER A 19 -12.62 16.64 -30.16
C SER A 19 -13.39 15.51 -29.48
N GLN A 20 -13.18 14.27 -29.94
CA GLN A 20 -13.48 13.12 -29.09
C GLN A 20 -12.58 13.24 -27.88
N LEU A 21 -13.20 13.41 -26.70
CA LEU A 21 -12.50 13.30 -25.43
C LEU A 21 -11.85 11.93 -25.38
N ILE A 22 -10.53 11.88 -25.19
CA ILE A 22 -9.84 10.65 -24.81
C ILE A 22 -10.21 10.42 -23.34
N ILE A 23 -11.34 9.74 -23.14
CA ILE A 23 -11.68 9.13 -21.86
C ILE A 23 -10.61 8.05 -21.63
N ASN A 24 -9.80 8.20 -20.57
CA ASN A 24 -8.92 7.12 -20.14
C ASN A 24 -9.80 5.92 -19.80
N SER A 25 -9.71 4.84 -20.58
CA SER A 25 -10.63 3.70 -20.58
C SER A 25 -10.57 2.80 -19.34
N ASN A 26 -10.00 3.31 -18.24
CA ASN A 26 -9.80 2.60 -16.97
C ASN A 26 -10.74 3.10 -15.86
N THR A 27 -11.60 4.10 -16.12
CA THR A 27 -12.46 4.72 -15.09
C THR A 27 -13.82 4.07 -14.89
N GLU A 28 -14.26 3.14 -15.75
CA GLU A 28 -15.60 2.52 -15.67
C GLU A 28 -15.75 1.43 -14.59
N SER A 29 -14.66 1.03 -13.91
CA SER A 29 -14.69 -0.05 -12.90
C SER A 29 -14.87 0.39 -11.45
N ASN A 30 -14.77 1.70 -11.16
CA ASN A 30 -14.43 2.21 -9.82
C ASN A 30 -15.54 3.02 -9.12
N LEU A 31 -16.77 3.00 -9.64
CA LEU A 31 -17.85 3.89 -9.19
C LEU A 31 -18.59 3.39 -7.92
N CYS A 32 -19.18 4.33 -7.18
CA CYS A 32 -20.18 4.03 -6.15
C CYS A 32 -21.50 3.60 -6.81
N GLY A 33 -22.14 2.58 -6.23
CA GLY A 33 -23.43 2.06 -6.63
C GLY A 33 -24.63 2.64 -5.87
N SER A 34 -24.44 3.49 -4.87
CA SER A 34 -25.53 4.03 -4.06
C SER A 34 -26.54 4.82 -4.92
N ILE A 35 -27.81 4.40 -4.89
CA ILE A 35 -28.89 5.07 -5.61
C ILE A 35 -29.56 6.08 -4.66
N ASN A 36 -29.60 7.35 -5.08
CA ASN A 36 -30.33 8.39 -4.37
C ASN A 36 -31.82 8.04 -4.20
N PRO A 37 -32.47 8.42 -3.09
CA PRO A 37 -33.88 8.12 -2.89
C PRO A 37 -34.76 8.76 -3.96
N SER A 38 -35.83 8.07 -4.33
CA SER A 38 -36.85 8.61 -5.24
C SER A 38 -37.50 9.89 -4.67
N LYS A 39 -38.13 10.72 -5.51
CA LYS A 39 -38.80 11.95 -5.05
C LYS A 39 -39.93 11.68 -4.04
N GLU A 40 -40.47 10.47 -3.99
CA GLU A 40 -41.46 10.05 -3.01
C GLU A 40 -40.80 9.62 -1.69
N GLU A 41 -39.71 8.85 -1.73
CA GLU A 41 -38.87 8.54 -0.56
C GLU A 41 -38.29 9.83 0.07
N LEU A 42 -37.75 10.76 -0.73
CA LEU A 42 -37.28 12.07 -0.24
C LEU A 42 -38.38 12.85 0.47
N LYS A 43 -39.61 12.83 -0.04
CA LYS A 43 -40.76 13.52 0.57
C LYS A 43 -41.13 12.89 1.92
N PHE A 44 -41.05 11.56 2.03
CA PHE A 44 -41.22 10.85 3.29
C PHE A 44 -40.10 11.19 4.29
N LEU A 45 -38.83 11.01 3.89
CA LEU A 45 -37.66 11.23 4.74
C LEU A 45 -37.57 12.69 5.25
N ASN A 46 -37.82 13.68 4.39
CA ASN A 46 -37.88 15.09 4.80
C ASN A 46 -39.06 15.38 5.74
N GLY A 47 -40.18 14.65 5.60
CA GLY A 47 -41.33 14.75 6.50
C GLY A 47 -41.02 14.24 7.91
N GLU A 48 -40.34 13.10 8.02
CA GLU A 48 -39.91 12.54 9.31
C GLU A 48 -38.78 13.36 9.95
N LEU A 49 -37.76 13.75 9.17
CA LEU A 49 -36.67 14.63 9.63
C LEU A 49 -37.18 15.97 10.16
N SER A 50 -38.24 16.51 9.55
CA SER A 50 -38.90 17.73 10.04
C SER A 50 -39.57 17.58 11.41
N LYS A 51 -39.91 16.34 11.84
CA LYS A 51 -40.39 16.06 13.21
C LYS A 51 -39.21 15.96 14.18
N ILE A 52 -38.15 15.26 13.79
CA ILE A 52 -36.94 15.06 14.60
C ILE A 52 -36.31 16.41 14.96
N ARG A 53 -36.19 17.32 13.99
CA ARG A 53 -35.72 18.70 14.20
C ARG A 53 -36.56 19.53 15.17
N GLN A 54 -37.80 19.15 15.47
CA GLN A 54 -38.65 19.82 16.47
C GLN A 54 -38.42 19.30 17.90
N LEU A 55 -37.73 18.15 18.06
CA LEU A 55 -37.48 17.53 19.35
C LEU A 55 -36.24 18.10 20.06
N ASN A 56 -35.40 18.88 19.37
CA ASN A 56 -34.13 19.44 19.88
C ASN A 56 -33.26 18.40 20.62
N LEU A 57 -33.05 17.24 19.99
CA LEU A 57 -32.23 16.16 20.53
C LEU A 57 -30.74 16.53 20.39
N GLU A 58 -30.15 17.04 21.46
CA GLU A 58 -28.70 17.09 21.64
C GLU A 58 -28.24 15.77 22.27
N ASN A 59 -27.21 15.13 21.71
CA ASN A 59 -26.47 14.07 22.39
C ASN A 59 -24.97 14.37 22.40
N ASN A 60 -24.36 14.28 23.58
CA ASN A 60 -22.91 14.41 23.78
C ASN A 60 -22.25 13.09 24.26
N GLU A 61 -23.04 12.02 24.42
CA GLU A 61 -22.55 10.69 24.76
C GLU A 61 -22.16 9.90 23.49
N LEU A 62 -21.24 8.95 23.63
CA LEU A 62 -20.79 8.10 22.54
C LEU A 62 -21.93 7.20 22.04
N ILE A 63 -22.21 7.25 20.74
CA ILE A 63 -23.23 6.43 20.08
C ILE A 63 -22.54 5.16 19.56
N GLU A 64 -22.77 4.05 20.24
CA GLU A 64 -22.32 2.72 19.82
C GLU A 64 -23.29 2.11 18.81
N ILE A 65 -22.78 1.63 17.67
CA ILE A 65 -23.58 1.25 16.50
C ILE A 65 -23.24 -0.20 16.11
N PRO A 66 -24.18 -1.15 16.21
CA PRO A 66 -23.94 -2.55 15.91
C PRO A 66 -23.73 -2.79 14.40
N ILE A 67 -22.70 -3.55 14.05
CA ILE A 67 -22.41 -4.02 12.68
C ILE A 67 -22.26 -5.55 12.65
N LYS A 68 -22.70 -6.21 11.57
CA LYS A 68 -22.34 -7.61 11.27
C LYS A 68 -21.50 -7.62 10.01
N ILE A 69 -20.32 -8.23 10.09
CA ILE A 69 -19.39 -8.35 8.96
C ILE A 69 -19.62 -9.70 8.29
N HIS A 70 -19.70 -9.70 6.96
CA HIS A 70 -19.88 -10.88 6.13
C HIS A 70 -18.81 -10.93 5.05
N LEU A 71 -18.03 -12.01 4.98
CA LEU A 71 -16.95 -12.16 4.01
C LEU A 71 -17.22 -13.40 3.16
N THR A 72 -17.34 -13.24 1.84
CA THR A 72 -17.38 -14.41 0.94
C THR A 72 -16.00 -15.05 0.83
N VAL A 73 -15.91 -16.38 0.81
CA VAL A 73 -14.63 -17.13 0.72
C VAL A 73 -14.67 -18.19 -0.36
N ARG A 74 -13.51 -18.61 -0.85
CA ARG A 74 -13.37 -19.59 -1.94
C ARG A 74 -12.17 -20.50 -1.65
N SER A 75 -12.40 -21.51 -0.81
CA SER A 75 -11.36 -22.29 -0.08
C SER A 75 -10.49 -21.42 0.86
N TYR A 76 -9.98 -22.02 1.93
CA TYR A 76 -9.50 -21.30 3.12
C TYR A 76 -8.17 -20.53 2.93
N GLU A 77 -7.32 -20.99 2.00
CA GLU A 77 -5.92 -20.57 1.73
C GLU A 77 -5.71 -19.09 1.30
N SER A 78 -6.73 -18.23 1.36
CA SER A 78 -6.66 -16.81 1.01
C SER A 78 -7.48 -15.90 1.95
N SER A 79 -7.73 -16.36 3.19
CA SER A 79 -8.63 -15.68 4.12
C SER A 79 -7.94 -14.64 5.03
N VAL A 80 -6.75 -14.94 5.57
CA VAL A 80 -6.07 -14.15 6.61
C VAL A 80 -5.83 -12.69 6.22
N GLU A 81 -5.16 -12.42 5.08
CA GLU A 81 -4.86 -11.04 4.65
C GLU A 81 -6.14 -10.22 4.46
N ILE A 82 -7.17 -10.82 3.86
CA ILE A 82 -8.45 -10.16 3.60
C ILE A 82 -9.21 -9.90 4.91
N ILE A 83 -9.08 -10.78 5.92
CA ILE A 83 -9.63 -10.56 7.26
C ILE A 83 -8.91 -9.39 7.95
N ASP A 84 -7.58 -9.35 7.91
CA ASP A 84 -6.77 -8.27 8.47
C ASP A 84 -7.09 -6.90 7.82
N GLU A 85 -7.20 -6.83 6.50
CA GLU A 85 -7.61 -5.61 5.81
C GLU A 85 -9.07 -5.22 6.17
N VAL A 86 -10.00 -6.17 6.24
CA VAL A 86 -11.40 -5.93 6.65
C VAL A 86 -11.49 -5.38 8.08
N ILE A 87 -10.73 -5.94 9.03
CA ILE A 87 -10.66 -5.43 10.41
C ILE A 87 -10.05 -4.02 10.43
N ALA A 88 -8.95 -3.79 9.71
CA ALA A 88 -8.33 -2.47 9.59
C ALA A 88 -9.26 -1.42 8.96
N ASN A 89 -10.22 -1.82 8.12
CA ASN A 89 -11.26 -0.94 7.59
C ASN A 89 -12.26 -0.51 8.65
N ILE A 90 -12.68 -1.42 9.55
CA ILE A 90 -13.55 -1.07 10.68
C ILE A 90 -12.81 -0.17 11.68
N ASP A 91 -11.54 -0.46 11.97
CA ASP A 91 -10.72 0.38 12.86
C ASP A 91 -10.52 1.80 12.27
N SER A 92 -10.33 1.90 10.95
CA SER A 92 -10.23 3.18 10.24
C SER A 92 -11.57 3.93 10.16
N LEU A 93 -12.68 3.22 10.01
CA LEU A 93 -14.04 3.77 10.07
C LEU A 93 -14.33 4.36 11.46
N ASN A 94 -13.99 3.63 12.53
CA ASN A 94 -14.10 4.11 13.91
C ASN A 94 -13.27 5.38 14.13
N LYS A 95 -12.01 5.40 13.69
CA LYS A 95 -11.13 6.57 13.77
C LYS A 95 -11.71 7.83 13.11
N VAL A 96 -12.55 7.71 12.06
CA VAL A 96 -13.25 8.84 11.43
C VAL A 96 -14.49 9.26 12.24
N PHE A 97 -15.33 8.31 12.63
CA PHE A 97 -16.63 8.57 13.25
C PHE A 97 -16.53 8.95 14.74
N GLU A 98 -15.50 8.51 15.45
CA GLU A 98 -15.21 8.92 16.83
C GLU A 98 -14.97 10.44 16.93
N THR A 99 -14.59 11.11 15.83
CA THR A 99 -14.47 12.58 15.77
C THR A 99 -15.80 13.34 15.89
N PHE A 100 -16.94 12.63 15.92
CA PHE A 100 -18.27 13.17 16.20
C PHE A 100 -19.14 12.19 17.02
N ASN A 101 -18.51 11.53 18.02
CA ASN A 101 -19.18 10.69 19.01
C ASN A 101 -19.99 9.50 18.42
N MET A 102 -19.54 8.89 17.32
CA MET A 102 -20.12 7.66 16.77
C MET A 102 -19.04 6.56 16.67
N LYS A 103 -19.36 5.33 17.08
CA LYS A 103 -18.43 4.17 17.06
C LYS A 103 -19.17 2.92 16.62
N PHE A 104 -18.57 2.14 15.72
CA PHE A 104 -19.10 0.89 15.21
C PHE A 104 -18.53 -0.31 15.98
N ILE A 105 -19.41 -1.27 16.27
CA ILE A 105 -19.16 -2.40 17.14
C ILE A 105 -19.55 -3.71 16.44
N SER A 106 -18.62 -4.65 16.27
CA SER A 106 -18.92 -5.94 15.64
C SER A 106 -19.82 -6.80 16.50
N CYS A 107 -20.78 -7.47 15.87
CA CYS A 107 -21.72 -8.40 16.48
C CYS A 107 -21.39 -9.84 16.07
N GLY A 108 -20.65 -10.59 16.90
CA GLY A 108 -20.09 -11.88 16.48
C GLY A 108 -18.72 -11.73 15.81
N GLY A 109 -18.24 -12.83 15.27
CA GLY A 109 -17.13 -12.83 14.33
C GLY A 109 -17.57 -12.38 12.92
N ILE A 110 -16.63 -12.40 11.98
CA ILE A 110 -16.92 -12.28 10.55
C ILE A 110 -17.65 -13.56 10.12
N ASN A 111 -18.84 -13.40 9.54
CA ASN A 111 -19.58 -14.51 8.95
C ASN A 111 -18.96 -14.90 7.61
N LEU A 112 -18.25 -16.04 7.58
CA LEU A 112 -17.65 -16.60 6.36
C LEU A 112 -18.71 -17.30 5.49
N ILE A 113 -18.91 -16.79 4.28
CA ILE A 113 -19.89 -17.30 3.32
C ILE A 113 -19.15 -18.06 2.23
N ASP A 114 -19.20 -19.39 2.27
CA ASP A 114 -18.68 -20.26 1.19
C ASP A 114 -19.37 -19.95 -0.16
N ASN A 115 -18.60 -19.95 -1.24
CA ASN A 115 -18.97 -19.29 -2.48
C ASN A 115 -18.45 -19.96 -3.75
N LEU A 116 -19.16 -20.99 -4.21
CA LEU A 116 -19.04 -21.52 -5.57
C LEU A 116 -19.96 -20.81 -6.60
N GLU A 117 -21.08 -20.21 -6.17
CA GLU A 117 -22.10 -19.63 -7.07
C GLU A 117 -21.81 -18.18 -7.49
N TYR A 118 -21.51 -17.28 -6.53
CA TYR A 118 -21.23 -15.85 -6.76
C TYR A 118 -19.78 -15.59 -7.21
N GLY A 119 -19.14 -16.59 -7.81
CA GLY A 119 -17.74 -16.58 -8.25
C GLY A 119 -17.54 -16.78 -9.75
N ALA A 120 -18.60 -16.72 -10.57
CA ALA A 120 -18.55 -17.10 -11.97
C ALA A 120 -19.44 -16.28 -12.94
N ILE A 121 -18.80 -15.71 -13.97
CA ILE A 121 -19.27 -15.60 -15.37
C ILE A 121 -20.23 -14.44 -15.77
N ASN A 122 -21.00 -13.79 -14.89
CA ASN A 122 -21.83 -12.64 -15.31
C ASN A 122 -21.69 -11.39 -14.42
N ASN A 123 -21.55 -10.21 -15.04
CA ASN A 123 -21.42 -8.89 -14.39
C ASN A 123 -22.79 -8.35 -13.90
N SER A 124 -23.48 -9.13 -13.08
CA SER A 124 -24.76 -8.78 -12.49
C SER A 124 -24.96 -9.56 -11.20
N PHE A 125 -24.90 -8.87 -10.05
CA PHE A 125 -25.16 -9.47 -8.74
C PHE A 125 -26.59 -9.18 -8.29
N ASP A 126 -27.27 -10.15 -7.66
CA ASP A 126 -28.59 -9.96 -7.06
C ASP A 126 -28.46 -9.73 -5.55
N GLU A 127 -28.65 -8.48 -5.14
CA GLU A 127 -28.61 -8.04 -3.74
C GLU A 127 -29.59 -8.82 -2.84
N ALA A 128 -30.67 -9.37 -3.39
CA ALA A 128 -31.63 -10.17 -2.63
C ALA A 128 -31.04 -11.51 -2.13
N GLN A 129 -29.96 -12.01 -2.74
CA GLN A 129 -29.30 -13.26 -2.32
C GLN A 129 -28.51 -13.12 -1.03
N LEU A 130 -28.09 -11.90 -0.66
CA LEU A 130 -27.43 -11.61 0.61
C LEU A 130 -28.41 -11.45 1.77
N ILE A 131 -29.64 -10.98 1.50
CA ILE A 131 -30.67 -10.68 2.51
C ILE A 131 -30.95 -11.87 3.44
N LYS A 132 -30.78 -13.11 2.97
CA LYS A 132 -30.91 -14.34 3.78
C LYS A 132 -29.90 -14.45 4.95
N TYR A 133 -28.81 -13.67 4.91
CA TYR A 133 -27.80 -13.60 5.96
C TYR A 133 -27.92 -12.35 6.85
N ASN A 134 -28.76 -11.36 6.49
CA ASN A 134 -28.88 -10.12 7.26
C ASN A 134 -29.35 -10.39 8.69
N VAL A 135 -28.66 -9.84 9.68
CA VAL A 135 -29.20 -9.69 11.05
C VAL A 135 -30.06 -8.43 11.13
N ASN A 136 -31.15 -8.49 11.89
CA ASN A 136 -32.18 -7.44 11.90
C ASN A 136 -31.82 -6.18 12.68
N ASP A 137 -30.85 -6.26 13.61
CA ASP A 137 -30.54 -5.24 14.61
C ASP A 137 -29.10 -4.70 14.50
N ALA A 138 -28.47 -4.87 13.33
CA ALA A 138 -27.15 -4.32 13.01
C ALA A 138 -27.08 -3.80 11.56
N ILE A 139 -26.00 -3.09 11.22
CA ILE A 139 -25.63 -2.77 9.83
C ILE A 139 -24.88 -3.97 9.24
N ASN A 140 -25.40 -4.58 8.20
CA ASN A 140 -24.80 -5.74 7.56
C ASN A 140 -23.78 -5.28 6.49
N ILE A 141 -22.50 -5.52 6.71
CA ILE A 141 -21.39 -5.08 5.86
C ILE A 141 -20.83 -6.31 5.12
N TYR A 142 -21.02 -6.36 3.80
CA TYR A 142 -20.64 -7.50 2.97
C TYR A 142 -19.39 -7.21 2.14
N TYR A 143 -18.45 -8.17 2.09
CA TYR A 143 -17.29 -8.15 1.21
C TYR A 143 -17.37 -9.29 0.17
N ILE A 144 -17.66 -8.93 -1.09
CA ILE A 144 -17.93 -9.86 -2.19
C ILE A 144 -16.89 -9.79 -3.31
N ASN A 145 -16.61 -10.91 -3.99
CA ASN A 145 -15.55 -10.98 -5.02
C ASN A 145 -15.79 -10.00 -6.20
N ALA A 146 -17.04 -9.82 -6.62
CA ALA A 146 -17.43 -8.92 -7.69
C ALA A 146 -18.80 -8.29 -7.41
N LEU A 147 -18.91 -6.97 -7.59
CA LEU A 147 -20.15 -6.20 -7.55
C LEU A 147 -20.32 -5.51 -8.91
N ALA A 148 -21.51 -5.61 -9.51
CA ALA A 148 -21.80 -5.01 -10.81
C ALA A 148 -23.30 -4.79 -10.99
N ARG A 149 -23.67 -3.69 -11.66
CA ARG A 149 -25.07 -3.34 -11.99
C ARG A 149 -25.16 -2.86 -13.44
N ASN A 150 -26.17 -3.35 -14.17
CA ASN A 150 -26.37 -3.06 -15.60
C ASN A 150 -25.14 -3.38 -16.49
N GLY A 151 -24.27 -4.31 -16.07
CA GLY A 151 -23.04 -4.70 -16.77
C GLY A 151 -21.77 -3.96 -16.34
N TYR A 152 -21.89 -2.81 -15.65
CA TYR A 152 -20.77 -2.01 -15.16
C TYR A 152 -20.30 -2.50 -13.79
N GLY A 153 -18.97 -2.51 -13.58
CA GLY A 153 -18.36 -2.84 -12.30
C GLY A 153 -18.55 -1.72 -11.28
N LEU A 154 -18.72 -2.08 -10.01
CA LEU A 154 -18.89 -1.16 -8.90
C LEU A 154 -17.90 -1.50 -7.79
N ASN A 155 -17.43 -0.47 -7.08
CA ASN A 155 -16.57 -0.65 -5.91
C ASN A 155 -17.40 -1.01 -4.66
N ALA A 156 -18.52 -0.32 -4.43
CA ALA A 156 -19.44 -0.62 -3.35
C ALA A 156 -20.85 -0.06 -3.63
N THR A 157 -21.82 -0.35 -2.75
CA THR A 157 -23.15 0.26 -2.73
C THR A 157 -23.71 0.26 -1.31
N SER A 158 -24.41 1.33 -0.95
CA SER A 158 -25.10 1.54 0.32
C SER A 158 -26.60 1.70 0.10
N ASN A 159 -27.31 1.92 1.21
CA ASN A 159 -28.73 2.23 1.24
C ASN A 159 -28.96 3.46 2.13
N PHE A 160 -29.56 4.52 1.58
CA PHE A 160 -30.08 5.66 2.34
C PHE A 160 -31.10 5.22 3.42
N PRO A 161 -31.38 6.06 4.45
CA PRO A 161 -32.32 5.74 5.52
C PRO A 161 -33.67 5.22 5.01
N SER A 162 -34.16 4.16 5.66
CA SER A 162 -35.34 3.41 5.22
C SER A 162 -36.03 2.73 6.41
N PRO A 163 -37.38 2.62 6.42
CA PRO A 163 -38.13 1.86 7.42
C PRO A 163 -37.99 0.34 7.25
N SER A 164 -37.55 -0.13 6.08
CA SER A 164 -37.27 -1.55 5.86
C SER A 164 -35.89 -1.93 6.39
N ARG A 165 -35.86 -2.84 7.39
CA ARG A 165 -34.63 -3.49 7.91
C ARG A 165 -33.83 -4.20 6.81
N LEU A 166 -34.45 -4.59 5.69
CA LEU A 166 -33.76 -5.19 4.54
C LEU A 166 -32.81 -4.20 3.83
N LYS A 167 -32.97 -2.89 4.05
CA LYS A 167 -32.04 -1.83 3.62
C LYS A 167 -31.01 -1.45 4.71
N ASN A 168 -30.80 -2.29 5.73
CA ASN A 168 -29.68 -2.17 6.69
C ASN A 168 -28.46 -2.93 6.18
N GLN A 169 -28.06 -2.70 4.93
CA GLN A 169 -26.91 -3.36 4.31
C GLN A 169 -26.04 -2.40 3.48
N ILE A 170 -24.73 -2.62 3.56
CA ILE A 170 -23.68 -2.03 2.72
C ILE A 170 -22.93 -3.19 2.07
N ILE A 171 -22.67 -3.12 0.77
CA ILE A 171 -22.01 -4.17 0.00
C ILE A 171 -20.78 -3.58 -0.67
N LEU A 172 -19.59 -4.11 -0.36
CA LEU A 172 -18.31 -3.73 -0.92
C LEU A 172 -17.75 -4.87 -1.77
N ARG A 173 -17.01 -4.53 -2.81
CA ARG A 173 -16.17 -5.46 -3.53
C ARG A 173 -14.88 -5.67 -2.74
N LYS A 174 -14.40 -6.92 -2.60
CA LYS A 174 -13.17 -7.23 -1.85
C LYS A 174 -11.98 -6.36 -2.25
N SER A 175 -11.80 -6.04 -3.53
CA SER A 175 -10.68 -5.19 -3.99
C SER A 175 -10.68 -3.76 -3.44
N THR A 176 -11.66 -3.37 -2.61
CA THR A 176 -11.66 -2.07 -1.91
C THR A 176 -11.16 -2.16 -0.46
N THR A 177 -10.81 -3.35 0.06
CA THR A 177 -10.30 -3.52 1.43
C THR A 177 -8.96 -2.82 1.65
N GLN A 178 -8.19 -2.54 0.61
CA GLN A 178 -6.98 -1.71 0.70
C GLN A 178 -7.28 -0.20 0.76
N ASN A 179 -8.53 0.23 0.56
CA ASN A 179 -8.92 1.65 0.56
C ASN A 179 -10.16 1.91 1.44
N PHE A 180 -9.90 2.15 2.73
CA PHE A 180 -10.91 2.44 3.76
C PHE A 180 -11.84 3.61 3.44
N SER A 181 -11.43 4.56 2.58
CA SER A 181 -12.29 5.69 2.18
C SER A 181 -13.56 5.22 1.49
N THR A 182 -13.56 4.02 0.88
CA THR A 182 -14.73 3.40 0.26
C THR A 182 -15.81 3.06 1.30
N LEU A 183 -15.43 2.41 2.40
CA LEU A 183 -16.37 2.09 3.48
C LEU A 183 -16.90 3.35 4.16
N VAL A 184 -16.03 4.34 4.37
CA VAL A 184 -16.40 5.64 4.95
C VAL A 184 -17.40 6.39 4.06
N HIS A 185 -17.19 6.39 2.75
CA HIS A 185 -18.08 6.98 1.74
C HIS A 185 -19.48 6.32 1.74
N GLU A 186 -19.54 4.98 1.67
CA GLU A 186 -20.83 4.27 1.72
C GLU A 186 -21.55 4.42 3.06
N MET A 187 -20.81 4.56 4.16
CA MET A 187 -21.39 4.86 5.48
C MET A 187 -21.97 6.29 5.53
N GLY A 188 -21.37 7.25 4.82
CA GLY A 188 -21.95 8.59 4.62
C GLY A 188 -23.33 8.54 3.94
N HIS A 189 -23.47 7.75 2.86
CA HIS A 189 -24.77 7.49 2.24
C HIS A 189 -25.75 6.77 3.17
N PHE A 190 -25.28 5.82 3.97
CA PHE A 190 -26.09 5.10 4.96
C PHE A 190 -26.72 6.08 5.98
N TRP A 191 -25.99 7.15 6.29
CA TRP A 191 -26.40 8.27 7.14
C TRP A 191 -26.83 9.53 6.37
N ASN A 192 -27.45 9.38 5.19
CA ASN A 192 -28.18 10.46 4.50
C ASN A 192 -27.33 11.58 3.85
N LEU A 193 -26.02 11.41 3.69
CA LEU A 193 -25.22 12.27 2.82
C LEU A 193 -25.45 11.93 1.34
N TYR A 194 -25.48 12.94 0.47
CA TYR A 194 -25.36 12.76 -0.97
C TYR A 194 -23.89 12.91 -1.39
N HIS A 195 -23.62 12.71 -2.68
CA HIS A 195 -22.34 13.10 -3.27
C HIS A 195 -22.17 14.62 -3.24
N THR A 196 -20.95 15.13 -3.11
CA THR A 196 -20.66 16.58 -3.15
C THR A 196 -21.16 17.26 -4.44
N PHE A 197 -21.22 16.50 -5.53
CA PHE A 197 -21.65 16.93 -6.87
C PHE A 197 -23.13 16.65 -7.18
N GLU A 198 -23.97 16.45 -6.15
CA GLU A 198 -25.38 16.08 -6.33
C GLU A 198 -26.21 17.14 -7.08
N ARG A 199 -27.18 16.70 -7.89
CA ARG A 199 -28.00 17.57 -8.76
C ARG A 199 -29.50 17.27 -8.71
N LEU A 200 -29.95 16.28 -7.95
CA LEU A 200 -31.37 15.91 -7.80
C LEU A 200 -32.25 17.06 -7.25
N ASN A 201 -31.63 17.98 -6.51
CA ASN A 201 -32.25 19.19 -5.96
C ASN A 201 -32.03 20.44 -6.84
N GLY A 202 -31.34 20.30 -7.97
CA GLY A 202 -30.79 21.39 -8.79
C GLY A 202 -29.29 21.59 -8.57
N ASP A 203 -28.62 22.23 -9.51
CA ASP A 203 -27.19 22.52 -9.44
C ASP A 203 -26.89 23.58 -8.35
N GLU A 204 -25.83 23.37 -7.57
CA GLU A 204 -25.36 24.35 -6.59
C GLU A 204 -24.53 25.46 -7.27
N LEU A 205 -24.66 26.68 -6.74
CA LEU A 205 -23.91 27.86 -7.17
C LEU A 205 -22.65 28.01 -6.31
N VAL A 206 -21.53 28.38 -6.93
CA VAL A 206 -20.21 28.49 -6.25
C VAL A 206 -20.22 29.51 -5.11
N ASN A 207 -21.05 30.53 -5.21
CA ASN A 207 -21.28 31.54 -4.18
C ASN A 207 -22.15 31.06 -2.99
N GLY A 208 -22.56 29.78 -2.96
CA GLY A 208 -23.29 29.15 -1.85
C GLY A 208 -24.72 29.67 -1.63
N THR A 209 -25.25 30.54 -2.50
CA THR A 209 -26.55 31.19 -2.25
C THR A 209 -27.76 30.25 -2.28
N ASN A 210 -27.61 29.03 -2.81
CA ASN A 210 -28.66 28.01 -2.88
C ASN A 210 -28.32 26.66 -2.19
N CYS A 211 -27.18 26.54 -1.49
CA CYS A 211 -26.69 25.29 -0.87
C CYS A 211 -27.69 24.60 0.08
N ARG A 212 -28.61 25.35 0.73
CA ARG A 212 -29.67 24.76 1.59
C ARG A 212 -30.85 24.16 0.81
N THR A 213 -30.82 24.21 -0.52
CA THR A 213 -31.95 23.87 -1.42
C THR A 213 -31.55 23.17 -2.71
N ALA A 214 -30.26 23.14 -3.05
CA ALA A 214 -29.64 22.55 -4.23
C ALA A 214 -28.37 21.79 -3.81
N GLY A 215 -27.70 21.12 -4.74
CA GLY A 215 -26.49 20.36 -4.39
C GLY A 215 -26.76 19.19 -3.45
N ASP A 216 -25.78 18.90 -2.58
CA ASP A 216 -25.82 17.86 -1.54
C ASP A 216 -26.62 18.28 -0.28
N LEU A 217 -27.20 19.49 -0.29
CA LEU A 217 -27.95 20.10 0.81
C LEU A 217 -27.12 20.32 2.09
N VAL A 218 -25.85 20.66 1.93
CA VAL A 218 -24.87 21.07 2.94
C VAL A 218 -24.20 22.38 2.46
N CYS A 219 -23.77 23.27 3.37
CA CYS A 219 -23.26 24.61 3.00
C CYS A 219 -21.79 24.91 3.35
N ASP A 220 -21.08 23.97 3.96
CA ASP A 220 -19.62 24.03 4.13
C ASP A 220 -18.87 23.08 3.19
N THR A 221 -19.62 22.33 2.36
CA THR A 221 -19.20 21.74 1.09
C THR A 221 -19.35 22.79 -0.03
N PRO A 222 -18.26 23.18 -0.74
CA PRO A 222 -18.37 24.02 -1.93
C PRO A 222 -18.85 23.19 -3.13
N ALA A 223 -19.76 23.78 -3.92
CA ALA A 223 -20.30 23.21 -5.14
C ALA A 223 -19.27 22.45 -6.01
N ASP A 224 -19.58 21.20 -6.37
CA ASP A 224 -18.68 20.29 -7.07
C ASP A 224 -19.20 19.95 -8.48
N PRO A 225 -18.43 20.22 -9.55
CA PRO A 225 -18.90 20.06 -10.92
C PRO A 225 -19.02 18.62 -11.42
N ILE A 226 -18.53 17.61 -10.70
CA ILE A 226 -18.27 16.21 -11.13
C ILE A 226 -17.17 16.06 -12.20
N PHE A 227 -16.37 14.99 -12.07
CA PHE A 227 -15.39 14.51 -13.07
C PHE A 227 -14.46 15.59 -13.66
N ALA A 228 -14.00 16.52 -12.82
CA ALA A 228 -13.00 17.53 -13.18
C ALA A 228 -11.57 17.02 -12.98
N PRO A 229 -10.56 17.55 -13.70
CA PRO A 229 -9.17 17.22 -13.45
C PRO A 229 -8.71 17.73 -12.08
N TYR A 230 -7.92 16.91 -11.39
CA TYR A 230 -7.27 17.20 -10.11
C TYR A 230 -5.84 16.63 -10.14
N SER A 231 -5.01 17.05 -9.19
CA SER A 231 -3.81 16.30 -8.84
C SER A 231 -4.13 15.39 -7.66
N ASP A 232 -3.86 14.09 -7.86
CA ASP A 232 -3.77 13.03 -6.87
C ASP A 232 -2.64 13.28 -5.86
N ILE A 233 -1.43 13.59 -6.34
CA ILE A 233 -0.23 13.84 -5.51
C ILE A 233 -0.42 15.04 -4.57
N PHE A 234 -0.95 16.16 -5.08
CA PHE A 234 -1.08 17.40 -4.30
C PHE A 234 -2.46 17.60 -3.68
N CYS A 235 -3.46 16.79 -4.04
CA CYS A 235 -4.86 16.97 -3.68
C CYS A 235 -5.37 18.40 -3.93
N LEU A 236 -5.18 18.85 -5.18
CA LEU A 236 -5.63 20.16 -5.67
C LEU A 236 -6.53 20.00 -6.88
N TYR A 237 -7.64 20.75 -6.89
CA TYR A 237 -8.51 20.89 -8.05
C TYR A 237 -7.79 21.67 -9.17
N ALA A 238 -7.84 21.16 -10.40
CA ALA A 238 -7.19 21.74 -11.58
C ALA A 238 -8.18 22.06 -12.72
N GLY A 239 -9.48 21.99 -12.44
CA GLY A 239 -10.53 22.30 -13.41
C GLY A 239 -10.69 23.79 -13.69
N THR A 240 -11.33 24.11 -14.82
CA THR A 240 -11.64 25.48 -15.26
C THR A 240 -13.14 25.71 -15.48
N GLY A 241 -13.98 24.83 -14.91
CA GLY A 241 -15.42 24.91 -15.03
C GLY A 241 -16.01 26.04 -14.17
N THR A 242 -17.08 26.65 -14.65
CA THR A 242 -17.84 27.68 -13.91
C THR A 242 -19.29 27.26 -13.71
N ASP A 243 -19.94 27.81 -12.69
CA ASP A 243 -21.38 27.68 -12.47
C ASP A 243 -22.21 28.50 -13.48
N SER A 244 -23.53 28.56 -13.27
CA SER A 244 -24.46 29.34 -14.11
C SER A 244 -24.33 30.87 -14.01
N ASN A 245 -23.61 31.39 -13.00
CA ASN A 245 -23.27 32.81 -12.88
C ASN A 245 -21.94 33.15 -13.59
N GLY A 246 -21.10 32.14 -13.84
CA GLY A 246 -19.72 32.30 -14.29
C GLY A 246 -18.69 32.28 -13.17
N ASP A 247 -19.09 31.93 -11.95
CA ASP A 247 -18.18 31.76 -10.80
C ASP A 247 -17.41 30.44 -10.94
N LEU A 248 -16.09 30.45 -10.69
CA LEU A 248 -15.18 29.31 -10.90
C LEU A 248 -15.31 28.25 -9.78
N TYR A 249 -15.51 26.98 -10.15
CA TYR A 249 -15.59 25.89 -9.18
C TYR A 249 -14.27 25.67 -8.42
N ASN A 250 -14.38 25.37 -7.12
CA ASN A 250 -13.27 25.00 -6.23
C ASN A 250 -13.74 24.01 -5.14
N PRO A 251 -14.06 22.75 -5.51
CA PRO A 251 -14.60 21.74 -4.60
C PRO A 251 -13.58 21.21 -3.58
N LEU A 252 -14.07 20.65 -2.49
CA LEU A 252 -13.26 19.91 -1.51
C LEU A 252 -12.88 18.52 -2.05
N VAL A 253 -11.77 18.44 -2.78
CA VAL A 253 -11.22 17.17 -3.28
C VAL A 253 -10.82 16.19 -2.16
N SER A 254 -10.67 16.67 -0.93
CA SER A 254 -10.41 15.85 0.25
C SER A 254 -11.67 15.19 0.86
N ASN A 255 -12.87 15.52 0.36
CA ASN A 255 -14.12 15.11 0.98
C ASN A 255 -14.45 13.64 0.70
N PHE A 256 -14.83 12.88 1.73
CA PHE A 256 -15.22 11.47 1.59
C PHE A 256 -16.41 11.26 0.64
N MET A 257 -17.34 12.21 0.51
CA MET A 257 -18.49 12.09 -0.40
C MET A 257 -18.21 12.49 -1.85
N SER A 258 -16.96 12.81 -2.17
CA SER A 258 -16.53 13.12 -3.53
C SER A 258 -16.03 11.89 -4.31
N TYR A 259 -15.79 12.10 -5.62
CA TYR A 259 -15.16 11.13 -6.53
C TYR A 259 -13.70 11.49 -6.86
N TYR A 260 -13.04 12.33 -6.06
CA TYR A 260 -11.59 12.58 -6.13
C TYR A 260 -10.86 11.50 -5.32
N PHE A 261 -11.00 10.25 -5.76
CA PHE A 261 -10.92 9.03 -4.92
C PHE A 261 -9.70 8.91 -4.02
N ASP A 262 -8.54 9.32 -4.51
CA ASP A 262 -7.22 9.16 -3.90
C ASP A 262 -6.96 10.15 -2.75
N CYS A 263 -7.70 11.27 -2.73
CA CYS A 263 -7.50 12.38 -1.80
C CYS A 263 -8.42 12.34 -0.56
N ARG A 264 -9.36 11.40 -0.51
CA ARG A 264 -10.51 11.43 0.41
C ARG A 264 -10.11 11.09 1.85
N ASN A 265 -10.19 12.09 2.73
CA ASN A 265 -9.72 11.99 4.12
C ASN A 265 -10.62 12.68 5.17
N SER A 266 -11.64 13.44 4.77
CA SER A 266 -12.40 14.29 5.69
C SER A 266 -13.91 14.39 5.39
N PHE A 267 -14.69 14.67 6.44
CA PHE A 267 -16.07 15.15 6.38
C PHE A 267 -16.14 16.57 6.95
N THR A 268 -17.02 17.42 6.41
CA THR A 268 -17.24 18.78 6.90
C THR A 268 -18.08 18.83 8.19
N ALA A 269 -18.30 20.01 8.77
CA ALA A 269 -19.06 20.14 10.02
C ALA A 269 -20.58 19.98 9.78
N GLU A 270 -21.15 20.61 8.75
CA GLU A 270 -22.56 20.40 8.40
C GLU A 270 -22.81 18.96 7.88
N GLN A 271 -21.84 18.30 7.22
CA GLN A 271 -21.94 16.86 6.92
C GLN A 271 -22.04 16.00 8.20
N LYS A 272 -21.22 16.26 9.24
CA LYS A 272 -21.30 15.51 10.51
C LYS A 272 -22.64 15.70 11.21
N VAL A 273 -23.20 16.91 11.20
CA VAL A 273 -24.57 17.18 11.70
C VAL A 273 -25.60 16.41 10.87
N ARG A 274 -25.50 16.42 9.54
CA ARG A 274 -26.40 15.71 8.63
C ARG A 274 -26.35 14.19 8.80
N MET A 275 -25.18 13.62 9.13
CA MET A 275 -25.06 12.19 9.48
C MET A 275 -25.73 11.84 10.81
N TYR A 276 -25.57 12.68 11.85
CA TYR A 276 -26.28 12.49 13.11
C TYR A 276 -27.81 12.57 12.92
N GLU A 277 -28.29 13.50 12.10
CA GLU A 277 -29.69 13.55 11.68
C GLU A 277 -30.12 12.29 10.91
N GLY A 278 -29.27 11.76 10.03
CA GLY A 278 -29.49 10.49 9.32
C GLY A 278 -29.59 9.27 10.24
N TYR A 279 -28.78 9.24 11.31
CA TYR A 279 -28.85 8.24 12.37
C TYR A 279 -30.15 8.33 13.17
N LEU A 280 -30.55 9.53 13.62
CA LEU A 280 -31.83 9.75 14.30
C LEU A 280 -33.01 9.36 13.38
N LEU A 281 -32.93 9.73 12.10
CA LEU A 281 -33.92 9.43 11.08
C LEU A 281 -34.11 7.91 10.91
N ARG A 282 -33.02 7.16 10.65
CA ARG A 282 -33.10 5.69 10.56
C ARG A 282 -33.62 5.07 11.85
N SER A 283 -33.16 5.53 13.01
CA SER A 283 -33.59 5.02 14.33
C SER A 283 -35.08 5.26 14.62
N SER A 284 -35.67 6.34 14.09
CA SER A 284 -37.08 6.69 14.30
C SER A 284 -38.08 6.03 13.33
N ILE A 285 -37.65 5.68 12.11
CA ILE A 285 -38.53 5.10 11.07
C ILE A 285 -38.53 3.57 11.05
N LEU A 286 -37.62 2.92 11.79
CA LEU A 286 -37.69 1.49 12.06
C LEU A 286 -38.77 1.26 13.13
N GLU A 287 -39.85 0.54 12.77
CA GLU A 287 -41.06 0.38 13.62
C GLU A 287 -40.88 -0.58 14.82
N THR A 288 -39.79 -0.43 15.56
CA THR A 288 -39.52 -0.99 16.89
C THR A 288 -38.16 -0.44 17.32
N ASN A 289 -37.95 -0.25 18.63
CA ASN A 289 -36.63 0.07 19.16
C ASN A 289 -35.56 -0.82 18.51
N LEU A 290 -34.51 -0.21 17.96
CA LEU A 290 -33.27 -0.93 17.67
C LEU A 290 -32.78 -1.51 18.98
N SER A 291 -32.99 -2.81 19.15
CA SER A 291 -32.53 -3.52 20.34
C SER A 291 -31.05 -3.77 20.14
N TYR A 292 -30.21 -2.95 20.79
CA TYR A 292 -28.76 -3.13 20.90
C TYR A 292 -28.46 -4.47 21.61
N SER A 293 -28.65 -5.56 20.88
CA SER A 293 -28.48 -6.95 21.32
C SER A 293 -27.02 -7.38 21.31
N CYS A 294 -26.20 -6.66 20.54
CA CYS A 294 -24.76 -6.56 20.72
C CYS A 294 -24.50 -5.60 21.88
N ILE A 295 -23.97 -6.12 22.99
CA ILE A 295 -23.80 -5.37 24.25
C ILE A 295 -22.58 -4.40 24.12
N PRO A 296 -22.59 -3.24 24.80
CA PRO A 296 -21.42 -2.34 24.98
C PRO A 296 -20.10 -3.06 25.30
N GLU A 297 -18.97 -2.36 25.11
CA GLU A 297 -17.61 -2.93 25.21
C GLU A 297 -17.36 -3.79 26.48
N PRO A 298 -16.63 -4.92 26.36
CA PRO A 298 -16.31 -5.77 27.50
C PRO A 298 -15.28 -5.12 28.42
N SER A 299 -15.46 -5.34 29.72
CA SER A 299 -14.62 -4.69 30.75
C SER A 299 -13.35 -5.46 31.11
N LEU A 300 -13.16 -6.67 30.56
CA LEU A 300 -12.07 -7.59 30.88
C LEU A 300 -11.53 -8.26 29.61
N ALA A 301 -10.19 -8.33 29.50
CA ALA A 301 -9.50 -8.97 28.40
C ALA A 301 -9.39 -10.50 28.57
N ALA A 302 -9.18 -11.21 27.46
CA ALA A 302 -8.75 -12.62 27.48
C ALA A 302 -7.38 -12.77 28.16
N THR A 303 -7.15 -13.89 28.84
CA THR A 303 -5.87 -14.21 29.51
C THR A 303 -5.46 -15.67 29.24
N ASN A 304 -4.30 -16.09 29.78
CA ASN A 304 -3.85 -17.49 29.75
C ASN A 304 -3.79 -18.09 28.32
N ILE A 305 -3.36 -17.28 27.35
CA ILE A 305 -3.16 -17.72 25.97
C ILE A 305 -2.10 -18.83 25.93
N SER A 306 -2.39 -19.92 25.23
CA SER A 306 -1.57 -21.13 25.16
C SER A 306 -1.75 -21.85 23.83
N ILE A 307 -0.73 -22.60 23.40
CA ILE A 307 -0.81 -23.47 22.21
C ILE A 307 -1.19 -24.89 22.66
N GLY A 308 -2.27 -25.43 22.09
CA GLY A 308 -2.72 -26.81 22.29
C GLY A 308 -2.17 -27.81 21.26
N GLY A 309 -1.61 -27.30 20.17
CA GLY A 309 -0.93 -28.06 19.12
C GLY A 309 -0.32 -27.13 18.09
N LEU A 310 0.84 -27.49 17.54
CA LEU A 310 1.53 -26.75 16.49
C LEU A 310 1.99 -27.76 15.43
N ASN A 311 1.71 -27.45 14.17
CA ASN A 311 2.38 -28.02 13.01
C ASN A 311 2.78 -26.86 12.07
N CYS A 312 3.40 -27.16 10.94
CA CYS A 312 3.95 -26.13 10.05
C CYS A 312 2.92 -25.18 9.44
N SER A 313 1.66 -25.60 9.29
CA SER A 313 0.59 -24.80 8.67
C SER A 313 -0.56 -24.41 9.62
N GLU A 314 -0.59 -24.99 10.83
CA GLU A 314 -1.69 -24.80 11.80
C GLU A 314 -1.17 -24.67 13.24
N VAL A 315 -1.70 -23.69 13.97
CA VAL A 315 -1.48 -23.52 15.41
C VAL A 315 -2.82 -23.46 16.15
N VAL A 316 -3.07 -24.41 17.05
CA VAL A 316 -4.28 -24.42 17.88
C VAL A 316 -4.09 -23.50 19.08
N VAL A 317 -4.63 -22.29 19.01
CA VAL A 317 -4.61 -21.28 20.06
C VAL A 317 -5.75 -21.55 21.05
N ASN A 318 -5.47 -21.46 22.35
CA ASN A 318 -6.45 -21.60 23.44
C ASN A 318 -6.28 -20.42 24.41
N TRP A 319 -7.35 -19.95 25.04
CA TRP A 319 -7.32 -18.87 26.04
C TRP A 319 -8.40 -19.03 27.11
N GLN A 320 -8.26 -18.26 28.19
CA GLN A 320 -9.30 -18.04 29.17
C GLN A 320 -10.11 -16.79 28.80
N ASP A 321 -11.40 -16.98 28.57
CA ASP A 321 -12.39 -15.91 28.56
C ASP A 321 -12.60 -15.39 30.00
N ASN A 322 -12.63 -14.07 30.16
CA ASN A 322 -12.91 -13.38 31.43
C ASN A 322 -14.07 -12.39 31.31
N SER A 323 -14.68 -12.29 30.14
CA SER A 323 -15.74 -11.37 29.79
C SER A 323 -17.11 -12.00 30.07
N ASN A 324 -18.16 -11.18 29.99
CA ASN A 324 -19.55 -11.62 29.95
C ASN A 324 -20.42 -10.78 28.98
N ASN A 325 -19.77 -9.93 28.18
CA ASN A 325 -20.40 -9.02 27.23
C ASN A 325 -19.54 -8.79 25.98
N GLU A 326 -18.61 -9.69 25.70
CA GLU A 326 -17.89 -9.77 24.44
C GLU A 326 -18.85 -10.25 23.36
N THR A 327 -18.76 -9.67 22.17
CA THR A 327 -19.49 -10.18 21.01
C THR A 327 -18.70 -11.27 20.27
N GLY A 328 -17.64 -11.81 20.87
CA GLY A 328 -16.68 -12.70 20.24
C GLY A 328 -15.25 -12.18 20.39
N TYR A 329 -14.31 -12.82 19.72
CA TYR A 329 -12.89 -12.46 19.75
C TYR A 329 -12.28 -12.36 18.35
N ILE A 330 -11.36 -11.42 18.18
CA ILE A 330 -10.42 -11.32 17.06
C ILE A 330 -9.08 -11.87 17.56
N ILE A 331 -8.51 -12.83 16.84
CA ILE A 331 -7.21 -13.43 17.13
C ILE A 331 -6.18 -12.76 16.22
N GLU A 332 -5.13 -12.18 16.81
CA GLU A 332 -4.12 -11.42 16.10
C GLU A 332 -2.72 -12.01 16.36
N TYR A 333 -1.89 -12.12 15.32
CA TYR A 333 -0.57 -12.76 15.41
C TYR A 333 0.54 -11.98 14.68
N SER A 334 1.79 -12.23 15.05
CA SER A 334 2.97 -11.72 14.33
C SER A 334 4.18 -12.62 14.57
N SER A 335 5.13 -12.64 13.62
CA SER A 335 6.46 -13.26 13.81
C SER A 335 7.45 -12.35 14.55
N ASN A 336 7.07 -11.10 14.88
CA ASN A 336 7.90 -10.18 15.65
C ASN A 336 7.03 -9.21 16.46
N ILE A 337 7.23 -9.14 17.77
CA ILE A 337 6.48 -8.27 18.69
C ILE A 337 6.49 -6.77 18.33
N ASN A 338 7.47 -6.31 17.54
CA ASN A 338 7.60 -4.92 17.09
C ASN A 338 7.05 -4.68 15.67
N LYS A 339 6.64 -5.73 14.93
CA LYS A 339 5.94 -5.60 13.64
C LYS A 339 4.44 -5.43 13.87
N LYS A 340 3.70 -5.15 12.78
CA LYS A 340 2.23 -5.24 12.79
C LYS A 340 1.81 -6.66 13.23
N PHE A 341 0.73 -6.73 14.01
CA PHE A 341 -0.03 -7.96 14.22
C PHE A 341 -1.13 -8.03 13.16
N LEU A 342 -1.25 -9.16 12.47
CA LEU A 342 -2.30 -9.43 11.49
C LEU A 342 -3.49 -10.09 12.19
N ALA A 343 -4.72 -9.69 11.86
CA ALA A 343 -5.90 -10.41 12.33
C ALA A 343 -6.07 -11.71 11.53
N ALA A 344 -5.79 -12.84 12.16
CA ALA A 344 -5.88 -14.16 11.54
C ALA A 344 -7.32 -14.63 11.31
N GLY A 345 -8.23 -14.21 12.19
CA GLY A 345 -9.59 -14.71 12.20
C GLY A 345 -10.36 -14.22 13.41
N THR A 346 -11.62 -14.64 13.45
CA THR A 346 -12.57 -14.21 14.49
C THR A 346 -13.45 -15.37 14.91
N VAL A 347 -13.81 -15.40 16.19
CA VAL A 347 -14.77 -16.36 16.75
C VAL A 347 -15.98 -15.63 17.33
N GLU A 348 -17.11 -16.34 17.39
CA GLU A 348 -18.36 -15.91 18.02
C GLU A 348 -18.22 -15.86 19.58
N PRO A 349 -19.22 -15.35 20.34
CA PRO A 349 -19.13 -15.20 21.80
C PRO A 349 -18.77 -16.48 22.58
N ASN A 350 -18.18 -16.30 23.76
CA ASN A 350 -17.83 -17.35 24.73
C ASN A 350 -16.91 -18.47 24.17
N GLN A 351 -16.29 -18.28 22.99
CA GLN A 351 -15.29 -19.21 22.47
C GLN A 351 -13.93 -19.01 23.14
N THR A 352 -13.19 -20.12 23.31
CA THR A 352 -11.92 -20.18 24.05
C THR A 352 -10.79 -20.85 23.28
N ASN A 353 -10.99 -21.16 21.99
CA ASN A 353 -9.99 -21.73 21.10
C ASN A 353 -10.21 -21.29 19.64
N PHE A 354 -9.14 -21.33 18.85
CA PHE A 354 -9.10 -20.99 17.43
C PHE A 354 -7.92 -21.71 16.76
N THR A 355 -8.11 -22.29 15.58
CA THR A 355 -7.00 -22.79 14.76
C THR A 355 -6.50 -21.65 13.87
N LEU A 356 -5.30 -21.18 14.15
CA LEU A 356 -4.55 -20.24 13.32
C LEU A 356 -3.93 -21.01 12.15
N GLU A 357 -4.52 -20.89 10.97
CA GLU A 357 -3.93 -21.33 9.70
C GLU A 357 -2.84 -20.30 9.29
N THR A 358 -1.56 -20.67 9.42
CA THR A 358 -0.40 -19.87 9.00
C THR A 358 0.80 -20.78 8.82
N ASN A 359 1.69 -20.47 7.87
CA ASN A 359 3.03 -21.03 7.95
C ASN A 359 3.70 -20.54 9.26
N VAL A 360 4.41 -21.43 9.95
CA VAL A 360 5.29 -21.11 11.10
C VAL A 360 6.74 -21.55 10.90
N GLY A 361 7.06 -22.19 9.77
CA GLY A 361 8.44 -22.46 9.37
C GLY A 361 9.27 -21.18 9.28
N GLY A 362 10.57 -21.29 9.55
CA GLY A 362 11.52 -20.18 9.59
C GLY A 362 11.32 -19.17 10.75
N MET A 363 10.26 -19.30 11.57
CA MET A 363 10.03 -18.38 12.69
C MET A 363 10.84 -18.77 13.93
N ASP A 364 11.59 -17.83 14.50
CA ASP A 364 12.16 -17.96 15.87
C ASP A 364 11.05 -17.94 16.94
N SER A 365 9.97 -17.19 16.70
CA SER A 365 8.90 -16.97 17.67
C SER A 365 7.60 -16.51 17.02
N LEU A 366 6.50 -17.09 17.48
CA LEU A 366 5.14 -16.69 17.18
C LEU A 366 4.58 -15.88 18.37
N PHE A 367 4.18 -14.63 18.10
CA PHE A 367 3.53 -13.74 19.05
C PHE A 367 2.03 -13.71 18.78
N ILE A 368 1.21 -13.95 19.80
CA ILE A 368 -0.25 -13.96 19.70
C ILE A 368 -0.84 -13.02 20.74
N ARG A 369 -1.87 -12.27 20.35
CA ARG A 369 -2.74 -11.50 21.26
C ARG A 369 -4.20 -11.64 20.82
N ILE A 370 -5.12 -11.42 21.73
CA ILE A 370 -6.56 -11.60 21.49
C ILE A 370 -7.30 -10.36 22.01
N ARG A 371 -8.20 -9.82 21.18
CA ARG A 371 -9.06 -8.68 21.55
C ARG A 371 -10.53 -9.02 21.29
N ALA A 372 -11.44 -8.44 22.07
CA ALA A 372 -12.86 -8.70 21.85
C ALA A 372 -13.33 -8.07 20.53
N SER A 373 -14.23 -8.75 19.80
CA SER A 373 -14.77 -8.25 18.52
C SER A 373 -15.51 -6.91 18.65
N ASN A 374 -16.03 -6.60 19.84
CA ASN A 374 -16.64 -5.31 20.16
C ASN A 374 -15.66 -4.25 20.72
N SER A 375 -14.35 -4.50 20.85
CA SER A 375 -13.41 -3.49 21.36
C SER A 375 -12.07 -3.39 20.64
N ASN A 376 -11.60 -2.14 20.53
CA ASN A 376 -10.26 -1.77 20.04
C ASN A 376 -9.31 -1.41 21.18
N ALA A 377 -9.80 -1.31 22.42
CA ALA A 377 -9.01 -0.90 23.59
C ALA A 377 -8.66 -2.09 24.52
N ILE A 378 -9.46 -3.16 24.49
CA ILE A 378 -9.37 -4.29 25.43
C ILE A 378 -8.70 -5.48 24.73
N LEU A 379 -7.37 -5.47 24.75
CA LEU A 379 -6.51 -6.57 24.29
C LEU A 379 -5.97 -7.37 25.47
N SER A 380 -5.65 -8.65 25.23
CA SER A 380 -4.83 -9.46 26.11
C SER A 380 -3.39 -8.92 26.20
N GLU A 381 -2.65 -9.40 27.20
CA GLU A 381 -1.19 -9.43 27.12
C GLU A 381 -0.73 -10.21 25.87
N VAL A 382 0.44 -9.88 25.33
CA VAL A 382 1.04 -10.60 24.21
C VAL A 382 1.69 -11.89 24.73
N ALA A 383 1.24 -13.04 24.25
CA ALA A 383 1.90 -14.31 24.49
C ALA A 383 2.95 -14.59 23.42
N GLN A 384 4.16 -14.97 23.83
CA GLN A 384 5.23 -15.43 22.94
C GLN A 384 5.39 -16.95 23.04
N PHE A 385 5.47 -17.60 21.90
CA PHE A 385 5.79 -19.02 21.77
C PHE A 385 7.02 -19.17 20.88
N TYR A 386 8.05 -19.84 21.39
CA TYR A 386 9.20 -20.19 20.56
C TYR A 386 8.80 -21.30 19.59
N VAL A 387 9.11 -21.10 18.31
CA VAL A 387 8.95 -22.14 17.29
C VAL A 387 10.33 -22.74 17.07
N SER A 388 10.37 -24.07 16.95
CA SER A 388 11.60 -24.85 16.78
C SER A 388 11.35 -26.07 15.89
N GLN A 389 10.43 -25.89 14.93
CA GLN A 389 9.96 -26.93 14.03
C GLN A 389 10.60 -26.70 12.67
N ASP A 390 11.56 -27.56 12.32
CA ASP A 390 12.02 -27.68 10.94
C ASP A 390 10.80 -28.07 10.09
N CYS A 391 10.42 -27.22 9.14
CA CYS A 391 9.27 -27.42 8.26
C CYS A 391 9.64 -27.87 6.85
N PHE A 392 10.93 -28.09 6.57
CA PHE A 392 11.35 -28.63 5.29
C PHE A 392 10.82 -30.05 5.13
N CYS A 393 10.00 -30.25 4.09
CA CYS A 393 9.42 -31.54 3.79
C CYS A 393 10.50 -32.65 3.69
N GLU A 394 10.24 -33.82 4.28
CA GLU A 394 11.13 -34.98 4.14
C GLU A 394 10.79 -35.77 2.85
N PRO A 395 11.70 -35.90 1.88
CA PRO A 395 11.49 -36.80 0.74
C PRO A 395 11.50 -38.28 1.18
N SER A 396 10.68 -39.12 0.56
CA SER A 396 10.68 -40.57 0.84
C SER A 396 11.25 -41.37 -0.33
N SER A 397 12.45 -41.92 -0.13
CA SER A 397 13.15 -42.82 -1.05
C SER A 397 13.19 -44.23 -0.45
N ASN A 398 12.52 -45.19 -1.08
CA ASN A 398 12.48 -46.57 -0.58
C ASN A 398 13.76 -47.38 -0.84
N MET A 399 14.67 -46.92 -1.72
CA MET A 399 15.85 -47.69 -2.14
C MET A 399 17.08 -46.80 -2.46
N CYS A 400 18.04 -46.75 -1.54
CA CYS A 400 19.35 -46.11 -1.74
C CYS A 400 20.31 -47.07 -2.50
N PHE A 401 20.23 -47.08 -3.83
CA PHE A 401 21.17 -47.83 -4.66
C PHE A 401 22.47 -47.03 -4.90
N ARG A 402 23.63 -47.67 -4.65
CA ARG A 402 24.99 -47.11 -4.84
C ARG A 402 25.33 -46.63 -6.26
N ASP A 403 24.43 -46.88 -7.20
CA ASP A 403 24.62 -46.67 -8.63
C ASP A 403 24.14 -45.29 -9.10
N PHE A 404 23.27 -44.60 -8.35
CA PHE A 404 22.63 -43.34 -8.78
C PHE A 404 23.07 -42.11 -7.96
N ASN A 405 24.28 -42.15 -7.39
CA ASN A 405 24.77 -41.15 -6.45
C ASN A 405 25.32 -39.87 -7.11
N ILE A 406 25.08 -38.74 -6.44
CA ILE A 406 25.89 -37.53 -6.58
C ILE A 406 27.27 -37.83 -5.98
N THR A 407 28.34 -37.62 -6.75
CA THR A 407 29.72 -37.95 -6.33
C THR A 407 30.51 -36.77 -5.82
N SER A 408 30.17 -35.54 -6.22
CA SER A 408 30.65 -34.33 -5.55
C SER A 408 29.68 -33.17 -5.72
N LEU A 409 29.76 -32.21 -4.81
CA LEU A 409 29.14 -30.88 -4.90
C LEU A 409 30.24 -29.83 -4.76
N SER A 410 30.15 -28.73 -5.50
CA SER A 410 30.95 -27.55 -5.23
C SER A 410 30.18 -26.26 -5.44
N LEU A 411 30.62 -25.23 -4.73
CA LEU A 411 30.14 -23.86 -4.85
C LEU A 411 31.34 -22.94 -5.02
N SER A 412 31.24 -21.99 -5.95
CA SER A 412 32.26 -20.97 -6.20
C SER A 412 31.63 -19.60 -6.49
N THR A 413 32.41 -18.54 -6.31
CA THR A 413 32.10 -17.21 -6.87
C THR A 413 32.20 -17.22 -8.40
N ASP A 414 31.66 -16.22 -9.07
CA ASP A 414 31.70 -16.12 -10.53
C ASP A 414 33.10 -15.83 -11.12
N ASP A 415 34.04 -15.29 -10.33
CA ASP A 415 35.47 -15.22 -10.67
C ASP A 415 36.22 -16.55 -10.43
N GLY A 416 35.55 -17.57 -9.87
CA GLY A 416 36.06 -18.93 -9.73
C GLY A 416 36.77 -19.25 -8.41
N VAL A 417 36.63 -18.41 -7.39
CA VAL A 417 37.10 -18.76 -6.03
C VAL A 417 36.17 -19.82 -5.43
N SER A 418 36.72 -20.99 -5.12
CA SER A 418 35.96 -22.06 -4.45
C SER A 418 35.60 -21.66 -3.03
N LEU A 419 34.32 -21.85 -2.68
CA LEU A 419 33.77 -21.67 -1.34
C LEU A 419 33.71 -23.02 -0.60
N PHE A 420 33.25 -24.07 -1.28
CA PHE A 420 33.42 -25.45 -0.84
C PHE A 420 33.51 -26.44 -2.02
N GLU A 421 34.12 -27.59 -1.77
CA GLU A 421 34.04 -28.79 -2.62
C GLU A 421 33.93 -30.02 -1.70
N GLU A 422 32.79 -30.72 -1.75
CA GLU A 422 32.54 -31.94 -0.98
C GLU A 422 32.45 -33.17 -1.88
N ASN A 423 33.07 -34.28 -1.46
CA ASN A 423 33.27 -35.48 -2.28
C ASN A 423 32.69 -36.72 -1.60
N PHE A 424 31.63 -37.28 -2.17
CA PHE A 424 30.84 -38.36 -1.59
C PHE A 424 31.37 -39.74 -2.00
N ASN A 425 31.65 -40.58 -1.01
CA ASN A 425 31.83 -42.02 -1.21
C ASN A 425 30.47 -42.71 -1.36
N SER A 426 30.43 -44.00 -1.75
CA SER A 426 29.17 -44.73 -1.92
C SER A 426 28.43 -44.89 -0.58
N SER A 427 27.52 -43.96 -0.29
CA SER A 427 26.81 -43.88 0.98
C SER A 427 25.74 -44.97 1.13
N LEU A 428 25.19 -45.07 2.35
CA LEU A 428 24.05 -45.92 2.69
C LEU A 428 22.77 -45.12 2.98
N THR A 429 22.86 -43.78 3.02
CA THR A 429 21.75 -42.85 3.25
C THR A 429 21.39 -42.12 1.96
N CYS A 430 20.09 -42.03 1.65
CA CYS A 430 19.56 -41.31 0.49
C CYS A 430 19.49 -39.79 0.70
N ILE A 431 19.58 -39.34 1.95
CA ILE A 431 19.51 -37.92 2.36
C ILE A 431 20.74 -37.65 3.20
N GLU A 432 21.49 -36.62 2.84
CA GLU A 432 22.66 -36.13 3.58
C GLU A 432 22.54 -34.62 3.77
N VAL A 433 22.72 -34.16 5.01
CA VAL A 433 22.71 -32.73 5.36
C VAL A 433 24.16 -32.28 5.57
N LEU A 434 24.58 -31.25 4.84
CA LEU A 434 25.87 -30.59 5.00
C LEU A 434 25.64 -29.24 5.69
N ASP A 435 26.17 -29.05 6.90
CA ASP A 435 26.19 -27.72 7.52
C ASP A 435 27.44 -26.96 7.06
N HIS A 436 27.25 -26.04 6.12
CA HIS A 436 28.21 -25.05 5.65
C HIS A 436 27.74 -23.63 5.98
N SER A 437 27.06 -23.43 7.11
CA SER A 437 26.52 -22.12 7.51
C SER A 437 27.59 -21.07 7.85
N GLU A 438 28.87 -21.42 7.86
CA GLU A 438 30.00 -20.48 7.80
C GLU A 438 30.16 -19.79 6.44
N ILE A 439 29.57 -20.34 5.37
CA ILE A 439 29.65 -19.82 4.01
C ILE A 439 28.55 -18.80 3.79
N ASN A 440 28.97 -17.58 3.46
CA ASN A 440 28.12 -16.43 3.26
C ASN A 440 27.80 -16.23 1.77
N LEU A 441 26.50 -16.28 1.43
CA LEU A 441 25.98 -15.92 0.11
C LEU A 441 25.47 -14.48 0.16
N SER A 442 26.21 -13.58 -0.45
CA SER A 442 25.95 -12.15 -0.45
C SER A 442 24.84 -11.80 -1.44
N LYS A 443 23.84 -11.04 -0.99
CA LYS A 443 22.74 -10.54 -1.83
C LYS A 443 23.25 -9.81 -3.09
N SER A 444 22.55 -10.00 -4.21
CA SER A 444 22.94 -9.56 -5.56
C SER A 444 24.24 -10.16 -6.13
N ALA A 445 25.02 -10.95 -5.37
CA ALA A 445 26.20 -11.62 -5.92
C ALA A 445 25.81 -12.85 -6.76
N LEU A 446 26.67 -13.18 -7.73
CA LEU A 446 26.52 -14.32 -8.64
C LEU A 446 27.44 -15.47 -8.18
N TYR A 447 26.84 -16.65 -8.02
CA TYR A 447 27.53 -17.87 -7.64
C TYR A 447 27.40 -18.93 -8.72
N ARG A 448 28.35 -19.87 -8.70
CA ARG A 448 28.43 -21.01 -9.61
C ARG A 448 28.38 -22.30 -8.79
N PHE A 449 27.37 -23.12 -9.06
CA PHE A 449 27.20 -24.43 -8.45
C PHE A 449 27.63 -25.52 -9.43
N GLU A 450 28.29 -26.56 -8.94
CA GLU A 450 28.55 -27.79 -9.70
C GLU A 450 28.12 -29.03 -8.91
N VAL A 451 27.59 -30.00 -9.64
CA VAL A 451 27.19 -31.33 -9.16
C VAL A 451 27.88 -32.32 -10.08
N THR A 452 28.55 -33.36 -9.56
CA THR A 452 29.09 -34.44 -10.39
C THR A 452 28.41 -35.77 -10.13
N ASN A 453 28.46 -36.64 -11.15
CA ASN A 453 28.15 -38.06 -11.09
C ASN A 453 29.16 -38.79 -11.99
N ASN A 454 29.34 -40.09 -11.79
CA ASN A 454 30.28 -40.92 -12.55
C ASN A 454 29.65 -42.17 -13.18
N THR A 455 28.42 -42.54 -12.79
CA THR A 455 27.88 -43.89 -13.03
C THR A 455 26.84 -43.91 -14.14
N TYR A 456 25.72 -43.20 -13.98
CA TYR A 456 24.57 -43.21 -14.90
C TYR A 456 24.08 -41.82 -15.27
N ASN A 457 23.39 -41.74 -16.41
CA ASN A 457 22.48 -40.64 -16.71
C ASN A 457 21.42 -40.52 -15.60
N ILE A 458 21.35 -39.36 -14.95
CA ILE A 458 20.24 -38.97 -14.06
C ILE A 458 19.82 -37.53 -14.33
N GLN A 459 18.60 -37.18 -13.98
CA GLN A 459 18.08 -35.82 -13.94
C GLN A 459 18.41 -35.17 -12.61
N TYR A 460 18.44 -33.83 -12.59
CA TYR A 460 18.77 -33.04 -11.41
C TYR A 460 17.78 -31.89 -11.23
N ARG A 461 17.42 -31.62 -9.98
CA ARG A 461 16.78 -30.35 -9.58
C ARG A 461 17.47 -29.79 -8.35
N ALA A 462 17.51 -28.46 -8.26
CA ALA A 462 18.03 -27.74 -7.11
C ALA A 462 17.06 -26.62 -6.71
N TRP A 463 16.82 -26.48 -5.41
CA TRP A 463 16.07 -25.39 -4.79
C TRP A 463 16.92 -24.72 -3.70
N ILE A 464 16.58 -23.50 -3.33
CA ILE A 464 17.09 -22.84 -2.11
C ILE A 464 15.97 -22.03 -1.46
N ASP A 465 15.83 -22.12 -0.14
CA ASP A 465 14.90 -21.29 0.61
C ASP A 465 15.37 -19.82 0.57
N TRP A 466 14.67 -18.98 -0.21
CA TRP A 466 14.99 -17.58 -0.32
C TRP A 466 14.26 -16.75 0.74
N ASN A 467 13.06 -17.15 1.13
CA ASN A 467 12.19 -16.34 1.98
C ASN A 467 12.38 -16.62 3.48
N LEU A 468 13.15 -17.64 3.85
CA LEU A 468 13.32 -18.20 5.20
C LEU A 468 11.98 -18.51 5.87
N ASP A 469 11.19 -19.37 5.22
CA ASP A 469 9.93 -19.93 5.73
C ASP A 469 9.96 -21.46 5.91
N ASP A 470 11.14 -22.08 5.80
CA ASP A 470 11.42 -23.52 5.85
C ASP A 470 10.65 -24.36 4.79
N MET A 471 10.13 -23.76 3.71
CA MET A 471 9.54 -24.49 2.59
C MET A 471 10.38 -24.38 1.31
N PHE A 472 9.87 -24.96 0.22
CA PHE A 472 10.45 -24.86 -1.11
C PHE A 472 9.34 -24.66 -2.15
N SER A 473 9.23 -23.45 -2.69
CA SER A 473 8.27 -23.06 -3.72
C SER A 473 8.78 -23.31 -5.15
N GLU A 474 7.98 -22.96 -6.17
CA GLU A 474 8.45 -22.93 -7.56
C GLU A 474 9.36 -21.73 -7.88
N GLU A 475 9.24 -20.62 -7.14
CA GLU A 475 10.09 -19.42 -7.30
C GLU A 475 11.52 -19.62 -6.75
N GLU A 476 11.70 -20.67 -5.95
CA GLU A 476 12.95 -21.05 -5.28
C GLU A 476 13.75 -22.12 -6.04
N LEU A 477 13.27 -22.53 -7.22
CA LEU A 477 13.92 -23.49 -8.10
C LEU A 477 15.16 -22.89 -8.79
N LEU A 478 16.34 -23.09 -8.20
CA LEU A 478 17.64 -22.73 -8.79
C LEU A 478 17.92 -23.44 -10.13
N TYR A 479 17.51 -24.70 -10.25
CA TYR A 479 17.75 -25.51 -11.45
C TYR A 479 16.66 -26.57 -11.61
N GLY A 480 16.05 -26.62 -12.79
CA GLY A 480 15.04 -27.64 -13.12
C GLY A 480 15.15 -28.10 -14.57
N SER A 481 15.93 -29.15 -14.82
CA SER A 481 16.11 -29.70 -16.17
C SER A 481 15.83 -31.20 -16.22
N ASN A 482 14.91 -31.59 -17.10
CA ASN A 482 14.64 -32.99 -17.41
C ASN A 482 15.70 -33.61 -18.35
N ILE A 483 16.77 -32.86 -18.70
CA ILE A 483 17.90 -33.40 -19.47
C ILE A 483 18.77 -34.25 -18.54
N GLU A 484 18.81 -35.55 -18.81
CA GLU A 484 19.71 -36.47 -18.12
C GLU A 484 21.19 -36.11 -18.38
N SER A 485 22.02 -36.12 -17.34
CA SER A 485 23.47 -35.98 -17.47
C SER A 485 24.23 -36.99 -16.62
N LYS A 486 25.08 -37.80 -17.28
CA LYS A 486 26.03 -38.68 -16.60
C LYS A 486 27.17 -37.93 -15.91
N ASN A 487 27.57 -36.77 -16.44
CA ASN A 487 28.71 -36.01 -15.90
C ASN A 487 28.30 -35.07 -14.75
N GLY A 488 27.00 -35.01 -14.41
CA GLY A 488 26.44 -34.00 -13.52
C GLY A 488 26.10 -32.69 -14.24
N ILE A 489 25.95 -31.61 -13.48
CA ILE A 489 25.49 -30.29 -13.96
C ILE A 489 26.38 -29.17 -13.42
N SER A 490 26.44 -28.06 -14.15
CA SER A 490 26.94 -26.79 -13.65
C SER A 490 25.99 -25.67 -14.07
N PHE A 491 25.66 -24.80 -13.13
CA PHE A 491 24.78 -23.65 -13.36
C PHE A 491 25.25 -22.45 -12.53
N TYR A 492 24.80 -21.27 -12.92
CA TYR A 492 24.98 -20.05 -12.15
C TYR A 492 23.65 -19.62 -11.55
N PHE A 493 23.70 -19.02 -10.36
CA PHE A 493 22.54 -18.41 -9.71
C PHE A 493 22.96 -17.14 -8.98
N SER A 494 22.13 -16.11 -9.04
CA SER A 494 22.30 -14.88 -8.24
C SER A 494 21.44 -14.96 -6.99
N VAL A 495 21.94 -14.45 -5.86
CA VAL A 495 21.11 -14.30 -4.65
C VAL A 495 20.14 -13.13 -4.83
N PRO A 496 18.82 -13.33 -4.78
CA PRO A 496 17.85 -12.25 -4.89
C PRO A 496 18.02 -11.23 -3.76
N PHE A 497 17.89 -9.94 -4.08
CA PHE A 497 18.01 -8.89 -3.06
C PHE A 497 16.92 -8.98 -1.98
N HIS A 498 15.74 -9.51 -2.33
CA HIS A 498 14.60 -9.67 -1.42
C HIS A 498 14.68 -10.90 -0.51
N SER A 499 15.68 -11.78 -0.65
CA SER A 499 15.82 -12.94 0.25
C SER A 499 15.97 -12.52 1.71
N GLN A 500 15.57 -13.34 2.67
CA GLN A 500 15.82 -13.04 4.09
C GLN A 500 17.29 -13.33 4.46
N VAL A 501 17.81 -12.61 5.47
CA VAL A 501 19.19 -12.76 5.95
C VAL A 501 19.19 -13.73 7.12
N GLY A 502 19.94 -14.83 7.00
CA GLY A 502 19.91 -15.94 7.95
C GLY A 502 20.44 -17.23 7.33
N LYS A 503 20.31 -18.36 8.04
CA LYS A 503 20.65 -19.68 7.49
C LYS A 503 19.55 -20.14 6.53
N THR A 504 19.92 -20.49 5.30
CA THR A 504 19.07 -21.12 4.29
C THR A 504 19.52 -22.56 4.02
N ARG A 505 18.68 -23.34 3.33
CA ARG A 505 18.95 -24.69 2.86
C ARG A 505 18.88 -24.73 1.33
N ILE A 506 19.96 -25.14 0.67
CA ILE A 506 19.95 -25.56 -0.74
C ILE A 506 19.62 -27.05 -0.79
N ARG A 507 18.51 -27.45 -1.42
CA ARG A 507 18.20 -28.87 -1.65
C ARG A 507 18.53 -29.26 -3.08
N ILE A 508 19.45 -30.21 -3.25
CA ILE A 508 19.80 -30.82 -4.54
C ILE A 508 19.30 -32.26 -4.57
N ILE A 509 18.55 -32.63 -5.61
CA ILE A 509 18.04 -34.00 -5.81
C ILE A 509 18.52 -34.53 -7.16
N GLY A 510 19.14 -35.72 -7.14
CA GLY A 510 19.41 -36.53 -8.32
C GLY A 510 18.45 -37.71 -8.44
N SER A 511 17.93 -37.98 -9.65
CA SER A 511 17.05 -39.15 -9.89
C SER A 511 17.14 -39.73 -11.29
N SER A 512 16.99 -41.06 -11.40
CA SER A 512 16.87 -41.77 -12.68
C SER A 512 15.47 -41.71 -13.30
N HIS A 513 14.54 -40.96 -12.71
CA HIS A 513 13.14 -40.81 -13.12
C HIS A 513 12.73 -39.33 -13.09
N GLU A 514 11.70 -38.95 -13.86
CA GLU A 514 11.16 -37.59 -13.82
C GLU A 514 10.49 -37.29 -12.47
N PHE A 515 10.80 -36.11 -11.92
CA PHE A 515 10.19 -35.56 -10.72
C PHE A 515 10.11 -34.03 -10.84
N SER A 516 9.15 -33.42 -10.15
CA SER A 516 8.94 -31.95 -10.14
C SER A 516 8.97 -31.33 -8.75
N SER A 517 8.72 -32.10 -7.69
CA SER A 517 8.63 -31.62 -6.31
C SER A 517 9.99 -31.65 -5.59
N PRO A 518 10.26 -30.70 -4.66
CA PRO A 518 11.35 -30.78 -3.69
C PRO A 518 11.12 -31.83 -2.59
N CYS A 519 9.94 -32.44 -2.57
CA CYS A 519 9.45 -33.43 -1.62
C CYS A 519 9.08 -34.76 -2.31
N PRO A 520 9.93 -35.35 -3.18
CA PRO A 520 9.52 -36.51 -3.97
C PRO A 520 9.24 -37.73 -3.07
N THR A 521 8.19 -38.49 -3.43
CA THR A 521 7.74 -39.65 -2.67
C THR A 521 7.55 -40.87 -3.58
N GLY A 522 7.69 -42.08 -3.01
CA GLY A 522 7.35 -43.34 -3.67
C GLY A 522 8.50 -44.34 -3.73
N SER A 523 8.40 -45.28 -4.68
CA SER A 523 9.31 -46.44 -4.78
C SER A 523 10.53 -46.22 -5.69
N PHE A 524 10.81 -44.98 -6.07
CA PHE A 524 11.95 -44.61 -6.90
C PHE A 524 13.18 -44.29 -6.04
N SER A 525 14.36 -44.29 -6.67
CA SER A 525 15.62 -43.90 -6.03
C SER A 525 15.89 -42.42 -6.24
N TYR A 526 16.12 -41.73 -5.13
CA TYR A 526 16.58 -40.35 -5.05
C TYR A 526 17.87 -40.32 -4.22
N ASP A 527 18.87 -39.55 -4.66
CA ASP A 527 20.00 -39.11 -3.82
C ASP A 527 19.85 -37.61 -3.60
N ILE A 528 19.82 -37.19 -2.34
CA ILE A 528 19.38 -35.88 -1.89
C ILE A 528 20.45 -35.28 -0.99
N LYS A 529 20.92 -34.08 -1.33
CA LYS A 529 21.87 -33.30 -0.54
C LYS A 529 21.19 -32.00 -0.11
N ASP A 530 21.03 -31.81 1.19
CA ASP A 530 20.56 -30.56 1.79
C ASP A 530 21.80 -29.80 2.32
N VAL A 531 22.19 -28.70 1.67
CA VAL A 531 23.36 -27.89 2.03
C VAL A 531 22.89 -26.62 2.73
N ILE A 532 23.21 -26.48 4.02
CA ILE A 532 22.90 -25.30 4.81
C ILE A 532 24.00 -24.26 4.58
N VAL A 533 23.62 -23.03 4.24
CA VAL A 533 24.52 -21.88 4.03
C VAL A 533 23.88 -20.62 4.63
N SER A 534 24.61 -19.51 4.76
CA SER A 534 24.07 -18.26 5.31
C SER A 534 23.87 -17.21 4.22
N ILE A 535 22.66 -16.69 4.03
CA ILE A 535 22.44 -15.49 3.20
C ILE A 535 22.83 -14.26 4.02
N VAL A 536 23.67 -13.41 3.45
CA VAL A 536 24.10 -12.15 4.07
C VAL A 536 23.80 -10.94 3.19
N GLN A 537 23.62 -9.80 3.85
CA GLN A 537 23.78 -8.50 3.20
C GLN A 537 25.21 -8.03 3.44
N GLU A 538 26.04 -7.98 2.39
CA GLU A 538 27.26 -7.20 2.46
C GLU A 538 26.89 -5.71 2.46
N CYS A 539 27.39 -4.98 3.45
CA CYS A 539 27.19 -3.55 3.62
C CYS A 539 28.54 -2.84 3.72
N ASN A 540 28.73 -1.78 2.94
CA ASN A 540 29.87 -0.89 3.16
C ASN A 540 29.53 0.08 4.32
N ALA A 541 30.28 -0.01 5.42
CA ALA A 541 30.05 0.77 6.64
C ALA A 541 30.11 2.31 6.49
N SER A 542 30.48 2.84 5.31
CA SER A 542 30.39 4.28 5.00
C SER A 542 29.26 4.68 4.03
N TYR A 543 28.66 3.74 3.31
CA TYR A 543 27.79 4.04 2.15
C TYR A 543 26.53 3.14 2.02
N GLY A 544 26.23 2.33 3.03
CA GLY A 544 24.95 1.63 3.14
C GLY A 544 24.85 0.29 2.38
N CYS A 545 23.74 -0.40 2.62
CA CYS A 545 23.40 -1.77 2.21
C CYS A 545 22.57 -1.86 0.90
N VAL A 546 22.61 -0.84 0.05
CA VAL A 546 21.77 -0.72 -1.16
C VAL A 546 21.98 -1.86 -2.17
N CYS A 547 20.89 -2.37 -2.75
CA CYS A 547 20.84 -3.39 -3.79
C CYS A 547 21.74 -3.08 -5.01
N ILE A 548 22.29 -4.11 -5.66
CA ILE A 548 23.10 -3.96 -6.88
C ILE A 548 22.39 -4.62 -8.08
N PRO A 549 21.76 -3.84 -8.97
CA PRO A 549 21.32 -4.30 -10.29
C PRO A 549 22.53 -4.52 -11.20
N VAL A 550 22.73 -5.76 -11.67
CA VAL A 550 23.85 -6.13 -12.56
C VAL A 550 23.32 -6.41 -13.96
N ALA A 551 23.86 -5.73 -14.98
CA ALA A 551 23.57 -6.06 -16.38
C ALA A 551 24.42 -7.26 -16.82
N GLU A 552 23.95 -8.06 -17.80
CA GLU A 552 24.82 -9.09 -18.39
C GLU A 552 26.07 -8.45 -19.00
N ARG A 553 25.89 -7.34 -19.74
CA ARG A 553 26.96 -6.54 -20.36
C ARG A 553 26.54 -5.09 -20.53
N CYS A 554 27.41 -4.16 -20.15
CA CYS A 554 27.50 -2.92 -20.91
C CYS A 554 28.14 -3.23 -22.27
N TYR A 555 27.62 -2.64 -23.34
CA TYR A 555 28.18 -2.71 -24.70
C TYR A 555 28.87 -1.38 -24.99
N GLU A 556 29.95 -1.36 -25.79
CA GLU A 556 30.80 -0.17 -26.00
C GLU A 556 30.02 1.08 -26.51
N ASP A 557 28.82 0.86 -27.04
CA ASP A 557 27.88 1.87 -27.55
C ASP A 557 26.57 2.00 -26.74
N VAL A 558 26.48 1.57 -25.47
CA VAL A 558 25.31 1.82 -24.60
C VAL A 558 25.71 2.07 -23.14
N TYR A 559 25.89 3.35 -22.77
CA TYR A 559 26.30 3.75 -21.42
C TYR A 559 25.84 5.17 -21.05
N VAL A 560 25.81 5.50 -19.76
CA VAL A 560 25.55 6.84 -19.25
C VAL A 560 26.83 7.66 -19.47
N SER A 561 26.76 8.75 -20.24
CA SER A 561 27.99 9.47 -20.65
C SER A 561 28.31 10.67 -19.78
N ASN A 562 27.30 11.24 -19.11
CA ASN A 562 27.49 12.30 -18.12
C ASN A 562 26.32 12.37 -17.14
N VAL A 563 26.63 12.63 -15.87
CA VAL A 563 25.65 13.05 -14.84
C VAL A 563 26.12 14.37 -14.24
N SER A 564 25.21 15.34 -14.15
CA SER A 564 25.48 16.67 -13.59
C SER A 564 24.33 17.13 -12.70
N ILE A 565 24.67 17.77 -11.58
CA ILE A 565 23.72 18.48 -10.71
C ILE A 565 24.21 19.92 -10.61
N LYS A 566 23.31 20.88 -10.83
CA LYS A 566 23.60 22.31 -10.73
C LYS A 566 22.76 22.99 -9.66
N LYS A 567 23.38 23.94 -8.96
CA LYS A 567 22.71 24.89 -8.08
C LYS A 567 22.82 26.30 -8.68
N SER A 568 21.69 26.93 -8.99
CA SER A 568 21.63 28.24 -9.62
C SER A 568 22.50 28.36 -10.90
N GLY A 569 22.57 27.28 -11.69
CA GLY A 569 23.38 27.19 -12.91
C GLY A 569 24.87 26.86 -12.72
N VAL A 570 25.36 26.63 -11.50
CA VAL A 570 26.74 26.19 -11.21
C VAL A 570 26.75 24.68 -10.92
N ASP A 571 27.58 23.91 -11.64
CA ASP A 571 27.81 22.49 -11.35
C ASP A 571 28.34 22.28 -9.92
N ILE A 572 27.68 21.39 -9.18
CA ILE A 572 28.15 20.81 -7.91
C ILE A 572 28.48 19.32 -8.04
N LEU A 573 27.84 18.64 -9.00
CA LEU A 573 28.27 17.35 -9.56
C LEU A 573 28.45 17.55 -11.06
N ASN A 574 29.53 17.00 -11.63
CA ASN A 574 29.67 16.82 -13.07
C ASN A 574 30.68 15.70 -13.33
N ASN A 575 30.18 14.50 -13.62
CA ASN A 575 30.97 13.30 -13.84
C ASN A 575 30.75 12.80 -15.27
N SER A 576 31.79 12.74 -16.09
CA SER A 576 31.73 12.12 -17.42
C SER A 576 32.37 10.73 -17.35
N SER A 577 31.67 9.74 -17.87
CA SER A 577 31.94 8.31 -17.65
C SER A 577 31.94 7.53 -18.96
N THR A 578 32.31 6.25 -18.87
CA THR A 578 32.41 5.32 -20.00
C THR A 578 32.02 3.92 -19.56
N CYS A 579 31.29 3.21 -20.42
CA CYS A 579 30.86 1.81 -20.31
C CYS A 579 31.62 0.97 -19.28
N SER A 580 30.98 0.74 -18.13
CA SER A 580 31.51 0.01 -16.98
C SER A 580 31.45 -1.50 -17.17
N PHE A 581 32.34 -2.22 -16.47
CA PHE A 581 32.34 -3.69 -16.50
C PHE A 581 31.01 -4.23 -15.92
N ARG A 582 30.24 -4.92 -16.76
CA ARG A 582 28.88 -5.43 -16.46
C ARG A 582 27.84 -4.34 -16.15
N GLY A 583 28.06 -3.12 -16.63
CA GLY A 583 27.06 -2.04 -16.58
C GLY A 583 26.70 -1.59 -15.17
N TYR A 584 27.63 -1.68 -14.21
CA TYR A 584 27.49 -1.10 -12.88
C TYR A 584 28.79 -0.39 -12.48
N SER A 585 28.69 0.84 -11.97
CA SER A 585 29.83 1.61 -11.49
C SER A 585 29.50 2.48 -10.26
N VAL A 586 30.55 2.89 -9.54
CA VAL A 586 30.47 3.70 -8.31
C VAL A 586 31.43 4.89 -8.39
N PHE A 587 30.94 6.08 -8.06
CA PHE A 587 31.69 7.36 -8.12
C PHE A 587 31.77 8.02 -6.74
N PHE A 588 32.25 7.27 -5.74
CA PHE A 588 32.19 7.67 -4.33
C PHE A 588 33.28 8.70 -3.94
N ASP A 589 34.27 8.94 -4.79
CA ASP A 589 35.29 9.99 -4.60
C ASP A 589 34.75 11.43 -4.81
N GLN A 590 33.52 11.56 -5.33
CA GLN A 590 32.85 12.85 -5.54
C GLN A 590 31.64 12.97 -4.60
N ILE A 591 31.72 13.88 -3.62
CA ILE A 591 30.64 14.13 -2.65
C ILE A 591 30.00 15.49 -2.95
N SER A 592 28.73 15.47 -3.37
CA SER A 592 27.98 16.68 -3.74
C SER A 592 27.04 17.12 -2.60
N LYS A 593 27.17 18.36 -2.13
CA LYS A 593 26.36 18.88 -1.01
C LYS A 593 24.99 19.39 -1.48
N LEU A 594 23.93 18.86 -0.87
CA LEU A 594 22.53 19.16 -1.16
C LEU A 594 21.84 19.66 0.13
N THR A 595 21.37 20.90 0.19
CA THR A 595 20.69 21.43 1.40
C THR A 595 19.20 21.17 1.35
N GLN A 596 18.60 20.78 2.49
CA GLN A 596 17.15 20.69 2.65
C GLN A 596 16.43 21.97 2.18
N PHE A 597 15.24 21.80 1.57
CA PHE A 597 14.37 22.86 1.02
C PHE A 597 14.96 23.65 -0.18
N GLU A 598 16.14 23.31 -0.69
CA GLU A 598 16.69 23.96 -1.87
C GLU A 598 16.36 23.21 -3.18
N MET A 599 16.22 23.98 -4.26
CA MET A 599 16.00 23.48 -5.63
C MET A 599 17.34 23.27 -6.36
N TYR A 600 17.42 22.18 -7.11
CA TYR A 600 18.56 21.79 -7.92
C TYR A 600 18.12 21.37 -9.33
N ASP A 601 18.97 21.61 -10.33
CA ASP A 601 18.79 21.13 -11.70
C ASP A 601 19.58 19.83 -11.89
N PHE A 602 18.96 18.75 -12.35
CA PHE A 602 19.62 17.47 -12.66
C PHE A 602 19.73 17.27 -14.17
N PHE A 603 20.88 16.80 -14.65
CA PHE A 603 21.18 16.53 -16.05
C PHE A 603 21.75 15.13 -16.21
N VAL A 604 21.31 14.41 -17.24
CA VAL A 604 21.88 13.12 -17.65
C VAL A 604 22.01 13.04 -19.17
N GLU A 605 23.20 12.61 -19.61
CA GLU A 605 23.54 12.34 -21.01
C GLU A 605 23.84 10.85 -21.21
N ARG A 606 23.71 10.38 -22.45
CA ARG A 606 23.99 8.98 -22.82
C ARG A 606 24.80 8.90 -24.11
N ASN A 607 25.61 7.85 -24.22
CA ASN A 607 26.01 7.33 -25.53
C ASN A 607 25.17 6.07 -25.81
N SER A 608 24.22 6.15 -26.75
CA SER A 608 23.48 4.97 -27.21
C SER A 608 22.87 5.13 -28.60
N HIS A 609 23.03 4.10 -29.43
CA HIS A 609 22.49 4.01 -30.79
C HIS A 609 21.01 3.54 -30.85
N TRP A 610 20.43 3.17 -29.71
CA TRP A 610 19.05 2.70 -29.59
C TRP A 610 18.18 3.75 -28.88
N ASP A 611 16.86 3.56 -28.83
CA ASP A 611 16.06 4.25 -27.81
C ASP A 611 16.49 3.76 -26.42
N SER A 612 16.43 4.63 -25.41
CA SER A 612 16.85 4.28 -24.04
C SER A 612 16.00 5.02 -23.02
N GLY A 613 15.52 4.29 -22.01
CA GLY A 613 14.84 4.84 -20.83
C GLY A 613 15.83 5.07 -19.68
N CYS A 614 15.51 5.97 -18.76
CA CYS A 614 16.36 6.29 -17.61
C CYS A 614 15.56 6.81 -16.41
N ILE A 615 15.98 6.45 -15.19
CA ILE A 615 15.51 7.02 -13.92
C ILE A 615 16.72 7.35 -13.05
N ALA A 616 16.61 8.41 -12.23
CA ALA A 616 17.51 8.66 -11.12
C ALA A 616 16.77 8.90 -9.79
N TRP A 617 17.36 8.43 -8.70
CA TRP A 617 16.84 8.50 -7.32
C TRP A 617 17.89 9.06 -6.36
N ILE A 618 17.47 9.66 -5.24
CA ILE A 618 18.32 9.92 -4.07
C ILE A 618 17.66 9.31 -2.84
N ASP A 619 18.36 8.43 -2.13
CA ASP A 619 17.95 7.87 -0.83
C ASP A 619 17.99 8.98 0.23
N PHE A 620 16.92 9.77 0.29
CA PHE A 620 16.78 10.94 1.14
C PHE A 620 16.49 10.52 2.59
N ASN A 621 15.84 9.38 2.78
CA ASN A 621 15.47 8.89 4.10
C ASN A 621 16.55 8.00 4.75
N ARG A 622 17.49 7.48 3.96
CA ARG A 622 18.63 6.62 4.32
C ARG A 622 18.22 5.27 4.90
N ASN A 623 17.31 4.58 4.22
CA ASN A 623 16.91 3.21 4.55
C ASN A 623 17.54 2.13 3.64
N ASP A 624 18.48 2.52 2.77
CA ASP A 624 19.15 1.65 1.78
C ASP A 624 18.23 1.08 0.67
N THR A 625 17.02 1.62 0.53
CA THR A 625 16.14 1.35 -0.62
C THR A 625 15.85 2.65 -1.38
N PHE A 626 15.35 2.54 -2.61
CA PHE A 626 15.03 3.68 -3.45
C PHE A 626 13.55 3.66 -3.82
N GLU A 627 12.79 4.59 -3.27
CA GLU A 627 11.34 4.61 -3.38
C GLU A 627 10.84 5.50 -4.53
N ASP A 628 9.56 5.40 -4.89
CA ASP A 628 8.94 6.28 -5.88
C ASP A 628 8.88 7.75 -5.43
N SER A 629 8.82 7.98 -4.10
CA SER A 629 8.97 9.28 -3.44
C SER A 629 10.36 9.92 -3.59
N GLU A 630 11.36 9.16 -4.05
CA GLU A 630 12.78 9.54 -4.09
C GLU A 630 13.32 9.74 -5.51
N LYS A 631 12.46 9.56 -6.52
CA LYS A 631 12.78 9.81 -7.94
C LYS A 631 13.01 11.30 -8.20
N ILE A 632 14.24 11.67 -8.56
CA ILE A 632 14.61 13.04 -8.95
C ILE A 632 14.56 13.27 -10.48
N PHE A 633 14.57 12.19 -11.26
CA PHE A 633 14.45 12.21 -12.72
C PHE A 633 13.82 10.91 -13.20
N SER A 634 12.95 10.99 -14.21
CA SER A 634 12.45 9.81 -14.92
C SER A 634 12.14 10.17 -16.38
N LYS A 635 12.46 9.25 -17.29
CA LYS A 635 12.14 9.38 -18.72
C LYS A 635 12.04 8.03 -19.41
N GLY A 636 10.93 7.82 -20.12
CA GLY A 636 10.77 6.70 -21.04
C GLY A 636 11.73 6.73 -22.23
N GLU A 637 11.71 5.65 -23.00
CA GLU A 637 12.51 5.45 -24.20
C GLU A 637 12.59 6.68 -25.13
N SER A 638 13.82 7.13 -25.45
CA SER A 638 14.01 8.29 -26.32
C SER A 638 15.25 8.23 -27.22
N THR A 639 15.07 8.53 -28.50
CA THR A 639 16.07 8.38 -29.58
C THR A 639 17.12 9.49 -29.62
N TRP A 640 16.87 10.65 -28.99
CA TRP A 640 17.66 11.88 -29.24
C TRP A 640 18.28 12.56 -28.02
N SER A 641 17.75 12.37 -26.81
CA SER A 641 18.38 12.83 -25.55
C SER A 641 17.66 12.26 -24.33
N LEU A 642 18.34 12.15 -23.19
CA LEU A 642 17.68 11.99 -21.89
C LEU A 642 17.31 13.37 -21.34
N GLY A 643 18.29 14.24 -21.07
CA GLY A 643 18.05 15.67 -20.84
C GLY A 643 18.11 16.03 -19.36
N ASN A 644 17.14 16.80 -18.87
CA ASN A 644 17.19 17.39 -17.54
C ASN A 644 15.84 17.42 -16.81
N SER A 645 15.89 17.45 -15.48
CA SER A 645 14.77 17.77 -14.57
C SER A 645 15.20 18.88 -13.61
N ASN A 646 14.28 19.32 -12.74
CA ASN A 646 14.64 19.94 -11.47
C ASN A 646 14.03 19.13 -10.33
N PHE A 647 14.63 19.23 -9.15
CA PHE A 647 14.17 18.55 -7.95
C PHE A 647 14.41 19.42 -6.72
N MET A 648 13.62 19.20 -5.66
CA MET A 648 13.80 19.82 -4.35
C MET A 648 14.35 18.78 -3.38
N VAL A 649 15.27 19.17 -2.49
CA VAL A 649 15.66 18.31 -1.37
C VAL A 649 14.55 18.34 -0.32
N PRO A 650 13.91 17.21 0.04
CA PRO A 650 12.82 17.19 1.02
C PRO A 650 13.25 17.73 2.37
N GLY A 651 12.37 18.48 3.03
CA GLY A 651 12.62 19.04 4.37
C GLY A 651 12.82 18.01 5.48
N ASN A 652 12.37 16.77 5.23
CA ASN A 652 12.53 15.60 6.09
C ASN A 652 13.69 14.67 5.68
N ALA A 653 14.46 15.01 4.64
CA ALA A 653 15.64 14.24 4.24
C ALA A 653 16.68 14.23 5.38
N LEU A 654 17.25 13.08 5.71
CA LEU A 654 18.10 12.93 6.89
C LEU A 654 19.53 13.48 6.66
N PRO A 655 19.99 14.47 7.46
CA PRO A 655 21.32 15.07 7.25
C PRO A 655 22.49 14.08 7.38
N GLY A 656 23.44 14.18 6.45
CA GLY A 656 24.64 13.35 6.32
C GLY A 656 24.77 12.72 4.93
N VAL A 657 25.63 11.71 4.81
CA VAL A 657 25.87 11.01 3.53
C VAL A 657 24.63 10.21 3.11
N ALA A 658 24.29 10.27 1.83
CA ALA A 658 23.21 9.55 1.16
C ALA A 658 23.65 9.08 -0.24
N ARG A 659 22.97 8.09 -0.80
CA ARG A 659 23.29 7.56 -2.14
C ARG A 659 22.36 8.16 -3.20
N MET A 660 22.92 8.51 -4.35
CA MET A 660 22.16 8.76 -5.58
C MET A 660 22.41 7.62 -6.57
N ARG A 661 21.37 7.13 -7.25
CA ARG A 661 21.49 6.14 -8.33
C ARG A 661 20.97 6.72 -9.63
N VAL A 662 21.65 6.44 -10.74
CA VAL A 662 21.18 6.65 -12.12
C VAL A 662 21.16 5.30 -12.82
N MET A 663 20.01 4.90 -13.40
CA MET A 663 19.89 3.68 -14.20
C MET A 663 19.44 4.04 -15.62
N MET A 664 20.08 3.47 -16.64
CA MET A 664 19.69 3.56 -18.03
C MET A 664 19.65 2.18 -18.70
N THR A 665 18.58 1.92 -19.46
CA THR A 665 18.35 0.67 -20.22
C THR A 665 18.12 0.97 -21.69
N ALA A 666 18.60 0.12 -22.59
CA ALA A 666 18.29 0.22 -24.01
C ALA A 666 17.04 -0.60 -24.40
N LEU A 667 16.21 -0.03 -25.29
CA LEU A 667 14.96 -0.60 -25.81
C LEU A 667 13.94 -1.00 -24.72
N ASP A 668 14.03 -0.36 -23.56
CA ASP A 668 13.26 -0.65 -22.35
C ASP A 668 13.37 0.51 -21.35
N TYR A 669 12.52 0.53 -20.32
CA TYR A 669 12.44 1.55 -19.28
C TYR A 669 12.62 0.96 -17.86
N PRO A 670 13.47 1.55 -17.00
CA PRO A 670 13.67 1.04 -15.64
C PRO A 670 12.40 1.12 -14.79
N ASN A 671 11.88 -0.01 -14.32
CA ASN A 671 10.73 -0.05 -13.41
C ASN A 671 11.12 -0.33 -11.94
N SER A 672 12.39 -0.61 -11.66
CA SER A 672 12.93 -0.86 -10.32
C SER A 672 14.35 -0.30 -10.23
N ALA A 673 14.75 0.17 -9.05
CA ALA A 673 16.14 0.52 -8.78
C ALA A 673 17.05 -0.70 -8.51
N CYS A 674 16.47 -1.88 -8.30
CA CYS A 674 17.18 -3.11 -7.88
C CYS A 674 17.15 -4.24 -8.91
N ILE A 675 16.19 -4.23 -9.84
CA ILE A 675 16.07 -5.21 -10.93
C ILE A 675 16.49 -4.53 -12.23
N PHE A 676 17.44 -5.11 -12.95
CA PHE A 676 17.86 -4.63 -14.26
C PHE A 676 17.04 -5.36 -15.35
N PRO A 677 16.14 -4.69 -16.10
CA PRO A 677 15.12 -5.38 -16.90
C PRO A 677 15.56 -5.75 -18.33
N SER A 678 16.64 -5.14 -18.84
CA SER A 678 17.16 -5.34 -20.20
C SER A 678 18.55 -5.98 -20.18
N VAL A 679 18.97 -6.61 -21.29
CA VAL A 679 20.31 -7.19 -21.43
C VAL A 679 21.40 -6.10 -21.54
N TYR A 680 21.02 -4.88 -21.96
CA TYR A 680 21.95 -3.80 -22.30
C TYR A 680 21.62 -2.48 -21.60
N GLY A 681 22.63 -1.88 -20.98
CA GLY A 681 22.58 -0.56 -20.37
C GLY A 681 23.61 -0.41 -19.26
N GLU A 682 23.37 0.54 -18.35
CA GLU A 682 24.29 0.87 -17.27
C GLU A 682 23.58 1.46 -16.05
N VAL A 683 24.21 1.26 -14.88
CA VAL A 683 23.83 1.84 -13.60
C VAL A 683 25.06 2.53 -12.98
N GLU A 684 24.86 3.74 -12.48
CA GLU A 684 25.89 4.54 -11.82
C GLU A 684 25.42 4.99 -10.44
N ASP A 685 26.18 4.64 -9.40
CA ASP A 685 25.93 5.06 -8.02
C ASP A 685 26.89 6.19 -7.60
N TYR A 686 26.34 7.25 -7.04
CA TYR A 686 26.99 8.48 -6.65
C TYR A 686 26.77 8.80 -5.17
N VAL A 687 27.64 9.65 -4.60
CA VAL A 687 27.52 10.09 -3.20
C VAL A 687 27.08 11.55 -3.12
N VAL A 688 26.04 11.80 -2.32
CA VAL A 688 25.59 13.14 -1.95
C VAL A 688 25.64 13.31 -0.44
N GLU A 689 25.76 14.55 0.02
CA GLU A 689 25.72 14.91 1.44
C GLU A 689 24.53 15.84 1.67
N ILE A 690 23.51 15.32 2.35
CA ILE A 690 22.34 16.10 2.76
C ILE A 690 22.76 17.03 3.91
N VAL A 691 22.62 18.33 3.70
CA VAL A 691 22.95 19.38 4.67
C VAL A 691 21.67 19.91 5.31
N GLU A 692 21.63 19.98 6.64
CA GLU A 692 20.52 20.57 7.38
C GLU A 692 20.40 22.07 7.06
N SER A 693 19.17 22.55 6.81
CA SER A 693 18.96 23.98 6.52
C SER A 693 19.14 24.84 7.77
N THR A 694 19.98 25.87 7.70
CA THR A 694 20.35 26.71 8.85
C THR A 694 19.34 27.82 9.17
N CYS A 695 18.09 27.73 8.70
CA CYS A 695 17.06 28.72 9.03
C CYS A 695 16.74 28.69 10.55
N PRO A 696 16.65 29.84 11.23
CA PRO A 696 16.43 29.88 12.67
C PRO A 696 14.99 29.44 13.01
N ASN A 697 14.87 28.26 13.60
CA ASN A 697 13.60 27.69 14.02
C ASN A 697 12.82 28.59 15.01
N ARG A 698 11.54 28.81 14.70
CA ARG A 698 10.48 29.55 15.42
C ARG A 698 10.48 31.10 15.30
N ILE A 699 9.35 31.62 14.80
CA ILE A 699 8.81 32.93 15.17
C ILE A 699 7.60 32.66 16.08
N ASN A 700 7.68 33.05 17.35
CA ASN A 700 6.57 32.90 18.29
C ASN A 700 5.55 34.02 18.12
N ILE A 701 4.35 33.71 17.62
CA ILE A 701 3.18 34.60 17.65
C ILE A 701 2.29 34.18 18.83
N THR A 702 1.92 35.14 19.68
CA THR A 702 1.02 34.94 20.83
C THR A 702 -0.21 35.84 20.72
N GLY A 703 -1.39 35.29 20.96
CA GLY A 703 -2.66 36.02 21.02
C GLY A 703 -3.60 35.41 22.05
N THR A 704 -4.63 36.16 22.47
CA THR A 704 -5.59 35.73 23.50
C THR A 704 -7.01 35.74 22.94
N ILE A 705 -7.68 34.58 22.95
CA ILE A 705 -9.06 34.44 22.51
C ILE A 705 -9.99 34.60 23.71
N ASN A 706 -10.79 35.66 23.73
CA ASN A 706 -11.91 35.82 24.67
C ASN A 706 -13.19 35.21 24.09
N SER A 707 -14.09 34.75 24.96
CA SER A 707 -15.07 33.72 24.63
C SER A 707 -16.43 34.21 24.10
N ARG A 708 -17.10 33.31 23.35
CA ARG A 708 -18.53 33.31 22.98
C ARG A 708 -19.07 34.52 22.20
N LEU A 709 -18.90 34.48 20.88
CA LEU A 709 -19.87 34.99 19.89
C LEU A 709 -19.71 34.20 18.58
N TYR A 710 -20.80 33.79 17.95
CA TYR A 710 -20.80 33.13 16.63
C TYR A 710 -20.80 34.16 15.49
N SER A 711 -19.79 35.04 15.48
CA SER A 711 -19.52 36.00 14.43
C SER A 711 -18.05 36.42 14.48
N TYR A 712 -17.49 36.77 13.32
CA TYR A 712 -16.07 37.10 13.12
C TYR A 712 -15.46 37.98 14.22
N THR A 713 -14.50 37.44 14.98
CA THR A 713 -13.66 38.19 15.91
C THR A 713 -12.35 38.62 15.24
N THR A 714 -12.08 39.92 15.21
CA THR A 714 -10.84 40.48 14.66
C THR A 714 -9.66 40.27 15.61
N LEU A 715 -8.53 39.82 15.08
CA LEU A 715 -7.22 39.85 15.73
C LEU A 715 -6.45 41.09 15.26
N GLU A 716 -6.03 41.94 16.19
CA GLU A 716 -5.09 43.02 15.90
C GLU A 716 -3.65 42.50 15.92
N THR A 717 -2.87 42.77 14.87
CA THR A 717 -1.41 42.61 14.87
C THR A 717 -0.74 43.87 14.33
N SER A 718 0.35 44.30 14.96
CA SER A 718 1.01 45.56 14.64
C SER A 718 2.14 45.37 13.63
N SER A 719 1.91 45.84 12.41
CA SER A 719 2.89 46.17 11.36
C SER A 719 3.92 45.10 10.96
N TYR A 720 3.73 44.52 9.78
CA TYR A 720 4.79 43.90 8.98
C TYR A 720 4.74 44.44 7.54
N THR A 721 5.88 44.52 6.86
CA THR A 721 5.99 45.01 5.48
C THR A 721 7.05 44.20 4.71
N SER A 722 6.63 43.52 3.64
CA SER A 722 7.52 42.76 2.74
C SER A 722 7.36 43.25 1.28
N PRO A 723 8.43 43.28 0.45
CA PRO A 723 8.43 43.93 -0.86
C PRO A 723 8.34 42.97 -2.07
N ASN A 724 7.47 41.94 -2.06
CA ASN A 724 7.09 41.24 -3.30
C ASN A 724 5.66 40.64 -3.25
N PRO A 725 4.87 40.63 -4.35
CA PRO A 725 3.42 40.48 -4.28
C PRO A 725 2.85 39.07 -4.61
N SER A 726 3.69 38.04 -4.70
CA SER A 726 3.29 36.74 -5.30
C SER A 726 2.62 35.72 -4.37
N SER A 727 2.49 36.02 -3.07
CA SER A 727 1.91 35.12 -2.06
C SER A 727 0.78 35.76 -1.24
N VAL A 728 0.19 36.86 -1.73
CA VAL A 728 -0.91 37.59 -1.07
C VAL A 728 -2.00 37.91 -2.08
N LEU A 729 -3.25 37.50 -1.81
CA LEU A 729 -4.42 37.81 -2.65
C LEU A 729 -4.91 39.26 -2.42
N SER A 730 -4.04 40.21 -2.77
CA SER A 730 -4.15 41.67 -2.57
C SER A 730 -4.10 42.15 -1.10
N ILE A 731 -3.55 43.35 -0.91
CA ILE A 731 -3.65 44.11 0.34
C ILE A 731 -4.78 45.13 0.18
N GLY A 732 -5.95 44.83 0.72
CA GLY A 732 -6.99 45.83 0.96
C GLY A 732 -6.53 46.82 2.04
N ALA A 733 -6.99 48.07 1.99
CA ALA A 733 -6.46 49.20 2.75
C ALA A 733 -6.60 49.14 4.30
N ASN A 734 -7.04 48.01 4.87
CA ASN A 734 -7.44 47.84 6.28
C ASN A 734 -6.69 46.70 7.02
N ASN A 735 -5.53 46.24 6.52
CA ASN A 735 -4.61 45.31 7.20
C ASN A 735 -5.23 43.99 7.72
N TYR A 736 -5.55 43.07 6.81
CA TYR A 736 -5.92 41.68 7.14
C TYR A 736 -5.01 40.67 6.43
N VAL A 737 -4.94 39.44 6.95
CA VAL A 737 -4.28 38.28 6.33
C VAL A 737 -5.30 37.15 6.24
N ILE A 738 -5.28 36.38 5.14
CA ILE A 738 -6.12 35.22 4.89
C ILE A 738 -5.19 34.00 4.73
N LEU A 739 -5.56 32.86 5.31
CA LEU A 739 -4.84 31.59 5.20
C LEU A 739 -5.63 30.59 4.35
N ASN A 740 -4.95 29.56 3.84
CA ASN A 740 -5.55 28.56 2.96
C ASN A 740 -6.53 27.62 3.73
N PRO A 741 -7.55 27.05 3.08
CA PRO A 741 -8.44 26.07 3.71
C PRO A 741 -7.70 24.79 4.14
N GLY A 742 -8.15 24.14 5.23
CA GLY A 742 -7.58 22.88 5.73
C GLY A 742 -7.00 22.89 7.14
N PHE A 743 -7.15 23.99 7.90
CA PHE A 743 -6.56 24.14 9.23
C PHE A 743 -7.48 23.59 10.35
N GLU A 744 -7.11 22.47 10.98
CA GLU A 744 -7.75 22.03 12.24
C GLU A 744 -7.03 22.61 13.47
N SER A 745 -7.80 23.16 14.41
CA SER A 745 -7.30 23.53 15.75
C SER A 745 -8.06 22.75 16.83
N LYS A 746 -7.38 21.85 17.55
CA LYS A 746 -7.98 21.17 18.72
C LYS A 746 -8.21 22.17 19.85
N PRO A 747 -9.36 22.11 20.55
CA PRO A 747 -9.72 23.12 21.56
C PRO A 747 -9.04 22.84 22.91
N LEU A 748 -7.90 23.50 23.19
CA LEU A 748 -7.43 23.74 24.57
C LEU A 748 -6.42 24.90 24.65
N ASN A 749 -6.69 25.81 25.58
CA ASN A 749 -5.99 27.05 25.96
C ASN A 749 -4.55 27.30 25.45
N ILE A 750 -4.37 28.41 24.72
CA ILE A 750 -3.12 29.18 24.50
C ILE A 750 -1.95 28.35 23.93
N GLY A 751 -2.06 27.98 22.65
CA GLY A 751 -0.95 27.44 21.85
C GLY A 751 -0.24 28.53 21.02
N SER A 752 1.07 28.37 20.82
CA SER A 752 1.86 29.15 19.86
C SER A 752 1.87 28.49 18.47
N PHE A 753 1.78 29.28 17.40
CA PHE A 753 1.75 28.79 16.03
C PHE A 753 3.15 28.60 15.43
N LEU A 754 3.25 27.74 14.41
CA LEU A 754 4.37 27.65 13.47
C LEU A 754 3.88 28.08 12.09
N VAL A 755 4.77 28.65 11.28
CA VAL A 755 4.48 29.15 9.92
C VAL A 755 5.58 28.64 8.99
N ASP A 756 5.18 27.97 7.91
CA ASP A 756 6.08 27.62 6.81
C ASP A 756 6.34 28.88 5.95
N THR A 757 7.56 28.99 5.41
CA THR A 757 8.07 30.19 4.73
C THR A 757 8.72 29.91 3.38
N ASN A 758 8.72 28.67 2.85
CA ASN A 758 9.19 28.33 1.50
C ASN A 758 10.57 28.93 1.14
N GLY A 759 11.61 28.66 1.94
CA GLY A 759 13.01 28.87 1.51
C GLY A 759 13.71 30.17 1.94
N CYS A 760 13.21 30.87 2.97
CA CYS A 760 13.98 31.84 3.78
C CYS A 760 14.69 33.00 3.03
N ASN A 761 13.94 33.94 2.42
CA ASN A 761 14.22 35.40 2.44
C ASN A 761 13.04 36.24 1.92
#